data_AF-A0A7S3QCV4-F1
#
_entry.id   AF-A0A7S3QCV4-F1
#
_cell.length_a   1.000
_cell.length_b   1.000
_cell.length_c   1.000
_cell.angle_alpha   90.00
_cell.angle_beta   90.00
_cell.angle_gamma   90.00
#
_symmetry.space_group_name_H-M   'P 1'
#
loop_
_entity.id
_entity.type
_entity.pdbx_description
1 polymer ?
#
loop_
_entity_poly.entity_id
_entity_poly.type
_entity_poly.pdbx_seq_one_letter_code
_entity_poly.pdbx_strand_id
1 'polypeptide(L)'
;MTLEAHSSHAKPVGNTTDPQDKLTRRLSKPEAGVARRGSNISNLTSDGESSTFQEHRHYLAVIPSKKVLTCSVQGSVIKGNDILEGGDYFVGDDEEADINTNTNTNFPERPGLKTARGTSSQKSSEKRFSMNSELSEWSAKYAEMNSSVNLIRNKSHQSFDDSLANDNEINEKREIKWDAKIKGYKWIKSIQRLDPRYQILRYFDEVARKGGALENPLAAQAATFDLMRGFMKASAFTVWRPTSREAICKMMKGEVTGKGLDVKGKSAKKGILSSMVPYLQIHNNDHKKKVLRPPKCARVRVYFKSIEARSFSEKELTANLKEMTEAYTHAREILSGKKSHVEGEREKAMENYVNEVDDPHIYHLDDSGIGLDIPERVFFETYITRQDLRRSPDFTTGRPSIPEFQDMNCATTRKYSGSGPRAVVLQTSTDSSAGLCPQGLIIAYEDGGSVVPVASDFDCFTVGTRGVAYDSPMAKEQVELMKWLVQKIKKILKHPASDQSWTSQWLKVMTESYNEGFSPVVPQYGFGDPKSYEIMEGAANRFRYYDKNGAVRHGAECFNYVFPQELDEWFLVISDTLPGNVPWVYVGVEELKNMLLEKIDDDFCFPINPKWILADSGWKKLWDKMLASTCENTVISMETWYPKESGIRELIEDVHSECPNGYAAAERDKSSGTYKQSGRSAMILAQERLRRHVIMRRVKLKIRVALMFGKLGGAVLRAKDAEEKKKVLERQFQGQFRKSKVNDMLSKTADTSYGYPMMPVAYFLVWLVSMLFLAQIMFSDDRNI
;
A
#
# COMPACT_ATOMS: atom_id res chain seq x y z
N MET A 1 -18.16 57.02 27.14
CA MET A 1 -19.03 56.43 28.17
C MET A 1 -18.38 55.09 28.54
N THR A 2 -17.62 54.94 29.63
CA THR A 2 -17.97 54.97 31.08
C THR A 2 -18.80 53.75 31.51
N LEU A 3 -18.55 53.00 32.59
CA LEU A 3 -17.48 52.84 33.63
C LEU A 3 -17.69 51.41 34.25
N GLU A 4 -16.91 50.75 35.12
CA GLU A 4 -15.61 50.89 35.84
C GLU A 4 -14.83 49.55 35.59
N ALA A 5 -13.55 49.26 35.91
CA ALA A 5 -12.45 49.81 36.72
C ALA A 5 -12.39 49.47 38.24
N HIS A 6 -11.54 48.48 38.62
CA HIS A 6 -10.92 48.38 39.96
C HIS A 6 -9.47 47.89 39.85
N SER A 7 -8.64 48.19 40.86
CA SER A 7 -7.18 48.06 40.83
C SER A 7 -6.60 47.76 42.21
N SER A 8 -5.48 47.04 42.27
CA SER A 8 -4.48 47.22 43.33
C SER A 8 -3.07 46.88 42.82
N HIS A 9 -2.08 47.63 43.31
CA HIS A 9 -0.67 47.53 42.93
C HIS A 9 0.17 47.53 44.21
N ALA A 10 1.19 46.68 44.30
CA ALA A 10 2.23 46.75 45.32
C ALA A 10 3.58 46.33 44.72
N LYS A 11 4.68 46.95 45.18
CA LYS A 11 6.07 46.69 44.73
C LYS A 11 7.00 46.51 45.98
N PRO A 12 8.34 46.69 45.97
CA PRO A 12 9.22 45.53 46.15
C PRO A 12 10.38 45.67 47.15
N VAL A 13 10.75 44.58 47.83
CA VAL A 13 12.03 44.40 48.57
C VAL A 13 12.37 42.89 48.55
N GLY A 14 13.61 42.40 48.46
CA GLY A 14 14.90 43.06 48.15
C GLY A 14 16.11 42.24 48.65
N ASN A 15 17.18 42.17 47.85
CA ASN A 15 18.58 41.76 48.17
C ASN A 15 18.91 40.37 48.78
N THR A 16 20.09 39.86 48.35
CA THR A 16 21.01 38.91 49.05
C THR A 16 20.50 37.47 49.35
N THR A 17 21.33 36.42 49.40
CA THR A 17 22.82 36.26 49.28
C THR A 17 23.17 34.95 48.56
N ASP A 18 24.33 34.90 47.90
CA ASP A 18 25.06 33.66 47.57
C ASP A 18 25.68 33.05 48.86
N PRO A 19 25.82 31.72 48.96
CA PRO A 19 27.19 31.23 49.13
C PRO A 19 27.51 29.89 48.43
N GLN A 20 28.65 29.86 47.73
CA GLN A 20 29.51 28.67 47.69
C GLN A 20 29.99 28.31 49.12
N ASP A 21 30.11 27.02 49.46
CA ASP A 21 31.39 26.29 49.45
C ASP A 21 31.28 24.80 49.90
N LYS A 22 32.33 24.01 49.59
CA LYS A 22 32.77 22.73 50.19
C LYS A 22 31.75 21.72 50.76
N LEU A 23 31.79 20.51 50.19
CA LEU A 23 32.30 19.36 50.96
C LEU A 23 33.08 18.34 50.10
N THR A 24 34.10 17.72 50.67
CA THR A 24 35.05 16.83 49.98
C THR A 24 35.02 15.39 50.48
N ARG A 25 35.37 14.44 49.59
CA ARG A 25 35.78 13.04 49.84
C ARG A 25 34.72 12.09 50.43
N ARG A 26 34.51 10.97 49.73
CA ARG A 26 35.16 9.68 50.12
C ARG A 26 35.32 8.74 48.93
N LEU A 27 36.35 7.90 49.01
CA LEU A 27 36.66 6.83 48.07
C LEU A 27 36.26 5.49 48.69
N SER A 28 35.76 4.56 47.87
CA SER A 28 35.77 3.12 48.21
C SER A 28 35.72 2.28 46.94
N LYS A 29 36.80 1.53 46.67
CA LYS A 29 36.74 0.29 45.87
C LYS A 29 35.89 -0.75 46.62
N PRO A 30 35.51 -1.86 45.95
CA PRO A 30 36.22 -3.10 46.28
C PRO A 30 36.76 -3.83 45.05
N GLU A 31 37.62 -4.84 45.28
CA GLU A 31 38.28 -5.65 44.25
C GLU A 31 37.85 -7.12 44.32
N ALA A 32 37.93 -7.80 43.17
CA ALA A 32 38.13 -9.24 42.91
C ALA A 32 37.55 -10.32 43.90
N GLY A 33 36.76 -11.26 43.36
CA GLY A 33 36.13 -12.35 44.13
C GLY A 33 35.88 -13.68 43.37
N VAL A 34 36.84 -14.12 42.55
CA VAL A 34 37.07 -15.49 42.01
C VAL A 34 35.92 -16.53 42.00
N ALA A 35 35.57 -17.03 40.81
CA ALA A 35 35.15 -18.42 40.59
C ALA A 35 35.58 -18.93 39.19
N ARG A 36 35.95 -20.21 39.05
CA ARG A 36 36.42 -20.82 37.78
C ARG A 36 35.52 -21.98 37.33
N ARG A 37 35.18 -22.04 36.04
CA ARG A 37 35.00 -23.26 35.20
C ARG A 37 34.85 -22.81 33.73
N GLY A 38 35.41 -23.46 32.72
CA GLY A 38 36.40 -24.53 32.74
C GLY A 38 36.20 -25.63 31.70
N SER A 39 36.37 -25.34 30.40
CA SER A 39 36.38 -26.35 29.33
C SER A 39 37.18 -25.85 28.11
N ASN A 40 38.30 -26.51 27.82
CA ASN A 40 39.07 -26.34 26.58
C ASN A 40 38.44 -27.18 25.45
N ILE A 41 38.82 -26.92 24.18
CA ILE A 41 39.34 -27.97 23.28
C ILE A 41 40.09 -27.35 22.08
N SER A 42 41.22 -27.98 21.74
CA SER A 42 42.12 -27.85 20.56
C SER A 42 42.10 -26.61 19.65
N ASN A 43 43.29 -26.00 19.49
CA ASN A 43 43.72 -25.36 18.24
C ASN A 43 43.92 -26.39 17.11
N LEU A 44 43.92 -25.94 15.85
CA LEU A 44 44.77 -26.47 14.78
C LEU A 44 45.20 -25.31 13.85
N THR A 45 46.33 -25.49 13.15
CA THR A 45 47.11 -24.39 12.51
C THR A 45 47.38 -24.63 11.02
N SER A 46 48.15 -23.71 10.41
CA SER A 46 48.81 -23.72 9.08
C SER A 46 47.93 -23.59 7.82
N ASP A 47 48.25 -22.55 7.03
CA ASP A 47 48.79 -22.58 5.65
C ASP A 47 48.15 -23.56 4.62
N GLY A 48 47.90 -23.18 3.36
CA GLY A 48 48.16 -21.92 2.64
C GLY A 48 47.79 -22.02 1.14
N GLU A 49 48.34 -21.12 0.32
CA GLU A 49 48.42 -21.14 -1.16
C GLU A 49 47.14 -21.14 -2.05
N SER A 50 46.97 -19.99 -2.74
CA SER A 50 46.57 -19.79 -4.15
C SER A 50 45.63 -20.73 -4.92
N SER A 51 44.57 -20.10 -5.45
CA SER A 51 44.02 -20.25 -6.82
C SER A 51 43.37 -21.56 -7.28
N THR A 52 42.11 -21.46 -7.67
CA THR A 52 41.73 -21.62 -9.10
C THR A 52 40.36 -20.97 -9.39
N PHE A 53 40.17 -20.53 -10.64
CA PHE A 53 38.86 -20.12 -11.18
C PHE A 53 38.10 -21.38 -11.61
N GLN A 54 36.81 -21.51 -11.25
CA GLN A 54 35.90 -22.44 -11.94
C GLN A 54 34.46 -21.94 -11.93
N GLU A 55 33.74 -22.17 -13.04
CA GLU A 55 32.38 -21.68 -13.27
C GLU A 55 31.33 -22.62 -12.66
N HIS A 56 30.49 -22.14 -11.74
CA HIS A 56 29.28 -22.87 -11.35
C HIS A 56 28.12 -22.59 -12.32
N ARG A 57 28.04 -23.42 -13.37
CA ARG A 57 26.76 -23.67 -14.06
C ARG A 57 25.84 -24.46 -13.12
N HIS A 58 24.69 -23.89 -12.75
CA HIS A 58 23.69 -24.64 -12.00
C HIS A 58 23.00 -25.67 -12.90
N TYR A 59 22.98 -26.93 -12.43
CA TYR A 59 22.27 -28.02 -13.09
C TYR A 59 20.74 -27.90 -12.92
N LEU A 60 20.01 -28.36 -13.93
CA LEU A 60 18.57 -28.60 -13.85
C LEU A 60 18.29 -29.77 -12.90
N ALA A 61 17.63 -29.50 -11.77
CA ALA A 61 17.11 -30.54 -10.90
C ALA A 61 15.74 -31.02 -11.41
N VAL A 62 15.70 -32.21 -12.02
CA VAL A 62 14.44 -32.87 -12.40
C VAL A 62 13.77 -33.43 -11.14
N ILE A 63 12.64 -32.85 -10.74
CA ILE A 63 11.80 -33.35 -9.65
C ILE A 63 10.68 -34.21 -10.25
N PRO A 64 10.49 -35.47 -9.81
CA PRO A 64 9.47 -36.36 -10.38
C PRO A 64 8.05 -35.91 -10.01
N SER A 65 7.11 -36.18 -10.92
CA SER A 65 5.72 -35.74 -10.83
C SER A 65 4.95 -36.42 -9.70
N LYS A 66 4.45 -35.62 -8.74
CA LYS A 66 3.36 -36.06 -7.86
C LYS A 66 2.05 -36.05 -8.65
N LYS A 67 1.34 -37.18 -8.67
CA LYS A 67 0.02 -37.31 -9.30
C LYS A 67 -0.96 -36.33 -8.66
N VAL A 68 -1.54 -35.44 -9.45
CA VAL A 68 -2.70 -34.63 -9.04
C VAL A 68 -3.96 -35.48 -9.23
N LEU A 69 -4.72 -35.69 -8.16
CA LEU A 69 -6.07 -36.25 -8.24
C LEU A 69 -7.02 -35.18 -8.77
N THR A 70 -7.44 -35.32 -10.02
CA THR A 70 -8.43 -34.44 -10.66
C THR A 70 -9.83 -34.76 -10.13
N CYS A 71 -10.33 -33.98 -9.17
CA CYS A 71 -11.75 -33.96 -8.83
C CYS A 71 -12.49 -33.08 -9.86
N SER A 72 -13.35 -33.69 -10.67
CA SER A 72 -14.13 -32.98 -11.70
C SER A 72 -15.36 -32.31 -11.09
N VAL A 73 -15.25 -31.00 -10.80
CA VAL A 73 -16.42 -30.17 -10.48
C VAL A 73 -16.91 -29.51 -11.76
N GLN A 74 -18.10 -29.90 -12.24
CA GLN A 74 -18.77 -29.22 -13.35
C GLN A 74 -19.31 -27.86 -12.89
N GLY A 75 -18.51 -26.82 -13.06
CA GLY A 75 -18.93 -25.43 -12.81
C GLY A 75 -19.79 -24.90 -13.96
N SER A 76 -21.11 -24.92 -13.81
CA SER A 76 -22.05 -24.33 -14.78
C SER A 76 -21.82 -22.82 -14.91
N VAL A 77 -21.52 -22.35 -16.13
CA VAL A 77 -21.29 -20.93 -16.41
C VAL A 77 -22.61 -20.18 -16.48
N ILE A 78 -22.97 -19.48 -15.40
CA ILE A 78 -24.07 -18.52 -15.42
C ILE A 78 -23.60 -17.28 -16.20
N LYS A 79 -24.06 -17.13 -17.44
CA LYS A 79 -23.94 -15.89 -18.19
C LYS A 79 -24.95 -14.89 -17.63
N GLY A 80 -24.47 -13.86 -16.92
CA GLY A 80 -25.30 -12.75 -16.47
C GLY A 80 -25.51 -11.74 -17.59
N ASN A 81 -26.64 -11.83 -18.28
CA ASN A 81 -27.26 -10.73 -19.04
C ASN A 81 -28.70 -11.15 -19.33
N ASP A 82 -29.67 -10.44 -18.73
CA ASP A 82 -30.83 -9.89 -19.44
C ASP A 82 -31.57 -8.91 -18.51
N ILE A 83 -32.11 -7.84 -19.09
CA ILE A 83 -32.90 -6.81 -18.41
C ILE A 83 -34.16 -6.59 -19.25
N LEU A 84 -35.28 -7.15 -18.80
CA LEU A 84 -36.65 -6.76 -19.14
C LEU A 84 -37.43 -6.81 -17.80
N GLU A 85 -38.08 -5.72 -17.40
CA GLU A 85 -39.43 -5.30 -17.83
C GLU A 85 -40.53 -6.28 -17.41
N GLY A 86 -41.59 -5.75 -16.80
CA GLY A 86 -42.66 -6.54 -16.21
C GLY A 86 -43.75 -6.90 -17.21
N GLY A 87 -44.37 -8.06 -17.01
CA GLY A 87 -45.58 -8.47 -17.69
C GLY A 87 -46.31 -9.51 -16.86
N ASP A 88 -47.62 -9.34 -16.71
CA ASP A 88 -48.51 -10.38 -16.18
C ASP A 88 -48.57 -11.58 -17.15
N TYR A 89 -48.81 -12.80 -16.65
CA TYR A 89 -50.08 -13.51 -16.87
C TYR A 89 -50.06 -15.03 -16.61
N PHE A 90 -51.26 -15.50 -16.22
CA PHE A 90 -51.90 -16.79 -16.48
C PHE A 90 -51.50 -18.11 -15.76
N VAL A 91 -52.58 -18.88 -15.58
CA VAL A 91 -52.76 -20.21 -15.00
C VAL A 91 -52.22 -21.32 -15.92
N GLY A 92 -51.83 -22.44 -15.33
CA GLY A 92 -51.68 -23.74 -15.99
C GLY A 92 -51.77 -24.85 -14.93
N ASP A 93 -52.53 -25.91 -15.24
CA ASP A 93 -53.02 -26.91 -14.27
C ASP A 93 -52.25 -28.25 -14.31
N ASP A 94 -52.61 -29.15 -13.37
CA ASP A 94 -52.35 -30.62 -13.31
C ASP A 94 -50.87 -31.13 -13.32
N GLU A 95 -50.45 -32.13 -12.55
CA GLU A 95 -51.09 -33.42 -12.21
C GLU A 95 -50.82 -33.88 -10.75
N GLU A 96 -51.77 -34.63 -10.17
CA GLU A 96 -51.59 -35.38 -8.90
C GLU A 96 -50.99 -36.78 -9.13
N ALA A 97 -50.30 -37.32 -8.11
CA ALA A 97 -49.81 -38.69 -8.11
C ALA A 97 -49.99 -39.37 -6.74
N ASP A 98 -50.96 -40.30 -6.67
CA ASP A 98 -51.27 -41.13 -5.51
C ASP A 98 -50.10 -42.04 -5.09
N ILE A 99 -49.78 -42.09 -3.78
CA ILE A 99 -49.22 -43.29 -3.14
C ILE A 99 -49.94 -43.58 -1.83
N ASN A 100 -50.90 -44.51 -1.91
CA ASN A 100 -51.62 -45.09 -0.79
C ASN A 100 -50.87 -46.31 -0.24
N THR A 101 -50.55 -46.33 1.06
CA THR A 101 -50.22 -47.59 1.77
C THR A 101 -50.90 -47.64 3.14
N ASN A 102 -51.52 -48.78 3.43
CA ASN A 102 -52.32 -49.03 4.62
C ASN A 102 -52.07 -50.48 5.08
N THR A 103 -51.63 -50.69 6.33
CA THR A 103 -51.38 -52.02 6.91
C THR A 103 -51.88 -52.09 8.35
N ASN A 104 -52.42 -53.26 8.72
CA ASN A 104 -53.28 -53.43 9.90
C ASN A 104 -53.19 -54.87 10.44
N THR A 105 -52.78 -55.07 11.70
CA THR A 105 -52.61 -56.42 12.32
C THR A 105 -52.89 -56.49 13.84
N ASN A 106 -54.15 -56.75 14.20
CA ASN A 106 -54.69 -57.64 15.26
C ASN A 106 -53.92 -58.03 16.58
N PHE A 107 -54.57 -57.76 17.73
CA PHE A 107 -54.82 -58.64 18.92
C PHE A 107 -53.62 -59.14 19.80
N PRO A 108 -53.81 -59.74 21.04
CA PRO A 108 -55.05 -60.09 21.79
C PRO A 108 -55.15 -59.79 23.34
N GLU A 109 -56.38 -59.92 23.87
CA GLU A 109 -56.81 -60.48 25.21
C GLU A 109 -56.79 -59.74 26.60
N ARG A 110 -57.32 -60.45 27.63
CA ARG A 110 -57.95 -60.04 28.95
C ARG A 110 -57.33 -60.83 30.15
N PRO A 111 -57.82 -60.89 31.45
CA PRO A 111 -58.99 -60.32 32.20
C PRO A 111 -58.60 -59.62 33.55
N GLY A 112 -59.44 -59.32 34.58
CA GLY A 112 -60.91 -59.24 34.76
C GLY A 112 -61.46 -59.73 36.14
N LEU A 113 -62.09 -58.85 36.96
CA LEU A 113 -62.82 -59.10 38.23
C LEU A 113 -64.29 -58.57 38.09
N LYS A 114 -65.40 -59.18 38.57
CA LYS A 114 -65.85 -59.66 39.92
C LYS A 114 -66.01 -58.49 40.94
N THR A 115 -67.12 -58.29 41.69
CA THR A 115 -68.43 -58.97 41.93
C THR A 115 -69.38 -57.99 42.70
N ALA A 116 -70.67 -58.18 43.06
CA ALA A 116 -71.70 -59.25 42.97
C ALA A 116 -73.15 -58.70 43.21
N ARG A 117 -74.18 -59.54 42.91
CA ARG A 117 -75.60 -59.65 43.39
C ARG A 117 -76.37 -58.45 44.01
N GLY A 118 -77.61 -58.30 43.54
CA GLY A 118 -78.78 -57.76 44.30
C GLY A 118 -80.08 -57.94 43.51
N THR A 119 -81.16 -58.48 44.10
CA THR A 119 -82.41 -58.88 43.39
C THR A 119 -83.70 -58.50 44.12
N SER A 120 -84.80 -58.34 43.36
CA SER A 120 -86.22 -58.03 43.71
C SER A 120 -86.66 -56.61 43.29
N SER A 121 -87.94 -56.30 43.01
CA SER A 121 -89.17 -57.13 42.92
C SER A 121 -90.09 -56.61 41.80
N GLN A 122 -91.08 -57.40 41.36
CA GLN A 122 -92.11 -56.98 40.41
C GLN A 122 -93.29 -56.25 41.09
N LYS A 123 -93.91 -55.30 40.37
CA LYS A 123 -95.37 -54.98 40.25
C LYS A 123 -95.68 -53.47 40.29
N SER A 124 -96.24 -52.94 39.20
CA SER A 124 -97.13 -51.74 39.15
C SER A 124 -97.47 -51.32 37.71
N SER A 125 -97.99 -52.26 36.90
CA SER A 125 -98.22 -52.06 35.46
C SER A 125 -99.55 -51.38 35.10
N GLU A 126 -99.97 -50.33 35.82
CA GLU A 126 -101.32 -49.75 35.62
C GLU A 126 -101.39 -48.23 35.89
N LYS A 127 -100.47 -47.46 35.29
CA LYS A 127 -100.55 -45.99 35.21
C LYS A 127 -99.99 -45.37 33.92
N ARG A 128 -99.85 -46.17 32.86
CA ARG A 128 -99.08 -45.82 31.64
C ARG A 128 -99.81 -44.97 30.59
N PHE A 129 -101.13 -44.79 30.66
CA PHE A 129 -101.88 -44.16 29.57
C PHE A 129 -102.11 -42.64 29.68
N SER A 130 -101.99 -42.04 30.86
CA SER A 130 -102.04 -40.56 30.99
C SER A 130 -100.70 -39.90 30.64
N MET A 131 -99.59 -40.63 30.82
CA MET A 131 -98.23 -40.09 30.74
C MET A 131 -97.75 -39.88 29.30
N ASN A 132 -98.32 -40.61 28.33
CA ASN A 132 -97.90 -40.56 26.93
C ASN A 132 -98.25 -39.23 26.23
N SER A 133 -99.30 -38.52 26.66
CA SER A 133 -99.64 -37.20 26.10
C SER A 133 -98.64 -36.15 26.56
N GLU A 134 -98.32 -36.12 27.85
CA GLU A 134 -97.33 -35.21 28.42
C GLU A 134 -95.93 -35.50 27.84
N LEU A 135 -95.57 -36.78 27.68
CA LEU A 135 -94.32 -37.21 27.01
C LEU A 135 -94.26 -36.79 25.54
N SER A 136 -95.39 -36.74 24.82
CA SER A 136 -95.43 -36.24 23.44
C SER A 136 -95.11 -34.76 23.36
N GLU A 137 -95.74 -33.94 24.21
CA GLU A 137 -95.51 -32.49 24.26
C GLU A 137 -94.10 -32.15 24.80
N TRP A 138 -93.63 -32.90 25.80
CA TRP A 138 -92.24 -32.82 26.27
C TRP A 138 -91.25 -33.22 25.17
N SER A 139 -91.51 -34.26 24.40
CA SER A 139 -90.64 -34.68 23.29
C SER A 139 -90.54 -33.59 22.22
N ALA A 140 -91.67 -32.94 21.86
CA ALA A 140 -91.67 -31.82 20.93
C ALA A 140 -90.86 -30.62 21.46
N LYS A 141 -91.13 -30.19 22.70
CA LYS A 141 -90.39 -29.08 23.35
C LYS A 141 -88.91 -29.40 23.57
N TYR A 142 -88.57 -30.66 23.85
CA TYR A 142 -87.19 -31.14 23.98
C TYR A 142 -86.49 -31.18 22.61
N ALA A 143 -87.19 -31.54 21.53
CA ALA A 143 -86.64 -31.47 20.17
C ALA A 143 -86.41 -30.02 19.71
N GLU A 144 -87.33 -29.10 19.99
CA GLU A 144 -87.18 -27.66 19.72
C GLU A 144 -86.05 -27.03 20.54
N MET A 145 -85.96 -27.37 21.83
CA MET A 145 -84.86 -26.96 22.71
C MET A 145 -83.51 -27.53 22.23
N ASN A 146 -83.44 -28.80 21.84
CA ASN A 146 -82.22 -29.39 21.27
C ASN A 146 -81.85 -28.78 19.92
N SER A 147 -82.82 -28.44 19.07
CA SER A 147 -82.59 -27.71 17.82
C SER A 147 -81.98 -26.33 18.11
N SER A 148 -82.53 -25.61 19.08
CA SER A 148 -82.03 -24.31 19.55
C SER A 148 -80.62 -24.41 20.15
N VAL A 149 -80.37 -25.41 21.00
CA VAL A 149 -79.06 -25.70 21.60
C VAL A 149 -78.04 -26.09 20.54
N ASN A 150 -78.41 -26.90 19.54
CA ASN A 150 -77.54 -27.25 18.42
C ASN A 150 -77.26 -26.05 17.51
N LEU A 151 -78.23 -25.15 17.28
CA LEU A 151 -78.03 -23.92 16.52
C LEU A 151 -77.08 -22.95 17.25
N ILE A 152 -77.23 -22.80 18.57
CA ILE A 152 -76.31 -22.01 19.41
C ILE A 152 -74.92 -22.65 19.41
N ARG A 153 -74.84 -23.98 19.57
CA ARG A 153 -73.59 -24.73 19.56
C ARG A 153 -72.85 -24.60 18.24
N ASN A 154 -73.54 -24.77 17.11
CA ASN A 154 -72.95 -24.63 15.78
C ASN A 154 -72.46 -23.19 15.54
N LYS A 155 -73.22 -22.17 15.95
CA LYS A 155 -72.77 -20.77 15.91
C LYS A 155 -71.55 -20.52 16.82
N SER A 156 -71.48 -21.18 17.98
CA SER A 156 -70.32 -21.05 18.88
C SER A 156 -69.07 -21.77 18.37
N HIS A 157 -69.21 -22.90 17.68
CA HIS A 157 -68.10 -23.55 16.97
C HIS A 157 -67.64 -22.68 15.79
N GLN A 158 -68.55 -22.25 14.93
CA GLN A 158 -68.21 -21.38 13.79
C GLN A 158 -67.50 -20.09 14.25
N SER A 159 -68.00 -19.41 15.28
CA SER A 159 -67.35 -18.23 15.84
C SER A 159 -65.98 -18.50 16.51
N PHE A 160 -65.68 -19.74 16.89
CA PHE A 160 -64.39 -20.15 17.43
C PHE A 160 -63.42 -20.53 16.31
N ASP A 161 -63.90 -21.22 15.29
CA ASP A 161 -63.15 -21.58 14.09
C ASP A 161 -62.77 -20.33 13.27
N ASP A 162 -63.69 -19.36 13.13
CA ASP A 162 -63.43 -18.03 12.55
C ASP A 162 -62.35 -17.26 13.34
N SER A 163 -62.35 -17.38 14.69
CA SER A 163 -61.33 -16.76 15.54
C SER A 163 -59.96 -17.42 15.35
N LEU A 164 -59.92 -18.76 15.26
CA LEU A 164 -58.70 -19.52 14.99
C LEU A 164 -58.14 -19.22 13.59
N ALA A 165 -59.00 -19.09 12.57
CA ALA A 165 -58.59 -18.70 11.23
C ALA A 165 -57.94 -17.30 11.23
N ASN A 166 -58.56 -16.33 11.90
CA ASN A 166 -58.02 -14.98 12.06
C ASN A 166 -56.71 -14.95 12.88
N ASP A 167 -56.60 -15.72 13.97
CA ASP A 167 -55.34 -15.81 14.73
C ASP A 167 -54.22 -16.48 13.93
N ASN A 168 -54.53 -17.48 13.11
CA ASN A 168 -53.58 -18.09 12.17
C ASN A 168 -53.13 -17.08 11.11
N GLU A 169 -54.05 -16.35 10.48
CA GLU A 169 -53.73 -15.31 9.49
C GLU A 169 -52.90 -14.16 10.11
N ILE A 170 -53.19 -13.78 11.36
CA ILE A 170 -52.40 -12.81 12.13
C ILE A 170 -50.98 -13.34 12.41
N ASN A 171 -50.84 -14.63 12.74
CA ASN A 171 -49.54 -15.24 13.00
C ASN A 171 -48.71 -15.41 11.72
N GLU A 172 -49.31 -15.84 10.61
CA GLU A 172 -48.65 -15.89 9.30
C GLU A 172 -48.17 -14.50 8.86
N LYS A 173 -49.03 -13.47 8.98
CA LYS A 173 -48.65 -12.07 8.72
C LYS A 173 -47.53 -11.57 9.65
N ARG A 174 -47.45 -12.07 10.90
CA ARG A 174 -46.34 -11.78 11.83
C ARG A 174 -45.05 -12.48 11.41
N GLU A 175 -45.11 -13.75 11.02
CA GLU A 175 -43.95 -14.52 10.56
C GLU A 175 -43.37 -13.94 9.26
N ILE A 176 -44.19 -13.70 8.24
CA ILE A 176 -43.77 -13.04 6.99
C ILE A 176 -43.08 -11.69 7.29
N LYS A 177 -43.64 -10.89 8.21
CA LYS A 177 -43.06 -9.59 8.61
C LYS A 177 -41.76 -9.73 9.41
N TRP A 178 -41.64 -10.75 10.26
CA TRP A 178 -40.43 -11.04 11.03
C TRP A 178 -39.32 -11.57 10.13
N ASP A 179 -39.66 -12.45 9.20
CA ASP A 179 -38.73 -13.06 8.26
C ASP A 179 -38.26 -12.06 7.19
N ALA A 180 -39.14 -11.16 6.73
CA ALA A 180 -38.76 -9.98 5.93
C ALA A 180 -37.77 -9.05 6.69
N LYS A 181 -38.01 -8.82 7.99
CA LYS A 181 -37.09 -8.05 8.85
C LYS A 181 -35.74 -8.76 9.03
N ILE A 182 -35.72 -10.08 9.15
CA ILE A 182 -34.50 -10.89 9.22
C ILE A 182 -33.75 -10.87 7.89
N LYS A 183 -34.44 -11.04 6.76
CA LYS A 183 -33.86 -10.97 5.40
C LYS A 183 -33.24 -9.59 5.15
N GLY A 184 -33.96 -8.50 5.47
CA GLY A 184 -33.45 -7.13 5.40
C GLY A 184 -32.22 -6.89 6.31
N TYR A 185 -32.24 -7.38 7.55
CA TYR A 185 -31.09 -7.27 8.46
C TYR A 185 -29.86 -8.08 7.99
N LYS A 186 -30.08 -9.30 7.46
CA LYS A 186 -29.02 -10.11 6.83
C LYS A 186 -28.40 -9.39 5.62
N TRP A 187 -29.21 -8.72 4.80
CA TRP A 187 -28.78 -7.94 3.63
C TRP A 187 -28.03 -6.65 4.00
N ILE A 188 -28.51 -5.87 4.98
CA ILE A 188 -27.76 -4.72 5.52
C ILE A 188 -26.41 -5.18 6.07
N LYS A 189 -26.36 -6.33 6.77
CA LYS A 189 -25.11 -6.91 7.26
C LYS A 189 -24.20 -7.47 6.17
N SER A 190 -24.70 -7.94 5.02
CA SER A 190 -23.81 -8.34 3.92
C SER A 190 -23.16 -7.12 3.28
N ILE A 191 -23.90 -6.03 3.07
CA ILE A 191 -23.34 -4.75 2.59
C ILE A 191 -22.31 -4.19 3.58
N GLN A 192 -22.60 -4.20 4.89
CA GLN A 192 -21.67 -3.73 5.91
C GLN A 192 -20.34 -4.53 5.91
N ARG A 193 -20.40 -5.84 5.63
CA ARG A 193 -19.21 -6.71 5.54
C ARG A 193 -18.32 -6.43 4.32
N LEU A 194 -18.82 -5.71 3.31
CA LEU A 194 -18.03 -5.26 2.16
C LEU A 194 -17.26 -3.96 2.45
N ASP A 195 -17.64 -3.19 3.48
CA ASP A 195 -16.98 -1.93 3.81
C ASP A 195 -15.56 -2.19 4.35
N PRO A 196 -14.51 -1.69 3.67
CA PRO A 196 -13.13 -1.79 4.14
C PRO A 196 -12.93 -1.41 5.62
N ARG A 197 -13.66 -0.44 6.16
CA ARG A 197 -13.52 0.02 7.55
C ARG A 197 -14.04 -1.02 8.55
N TYR A 198 -15.13 -1.69 8.21
CA TYR A 198 -15.67 -2.81 9.00
C TYR A 198 -14.74 -4.02 8.93
N GLN A 199 -14.14 -4.28 7.77
CA GLN A 199 -13.16 -5.36 7.60
C GLN A 199 -11.86 -5.06 8.37
N ILE A 200 -11.39 -3.80 8.39
CA ILE A 200 -10.27 -3.34 9.21
C ILE A 200 -10.57 -3.56 10.70
N LEU A 201 -11.72 -3.07 11.20
CA LEU A 201 -12.17 -3.32 12.57
C LEU A 201 -12.11 -4.83 12.90
N ARG A 202 -12.76 -5.65 12.05
CA ARG A 202 -12.76 -7.11 12.19
C ARG A 202 -11.38 -7.75 12.19
N TYR A 203 -10.43 -7.25 11.40
CA TYR A 203 -9.07 -7.77 11.39
C TYR A 203 -8.33 -7.46 12.69
N PHE A 204 -8.37 -6.21 13.15
CA PHE A 204 -7.67 -5.81 14.39
C PHE A 204 -8.35 -6.37 15.65
N ASP A 205 -9.68 -6.55 15.65
CA ASP A 205 -10.43 -7.33 16.67
C ASP A 205 -10.03 -8.82 16.69
N GLU A 206 -9.61 -9.38 15.55
CA GLU A 206 -9.14 -10.77 15.44
C GLU A 206 -7.67 -10.90 15.88
N VAL A 207 -6.82 -9.92 15.56
CA VAL A 207 -5.42 -9.83 16.04
C VAL A 207 -5.37 -9.66 17.56
N ALA A 208 -6.10 -8.68 18.11
CA ALA A 208 -6.09 -8.39 19.55
C ALA A 208 -6.52 -9.60 20.39
N ARG A 209 -7.54 -10.34 19.94
CA ARG A 209 -8.00 -11.58 20.61
C ARG A 209 -7.07 -12.79 20.46
N LYS A 210 -6.04 -12.72 19.60
CA LYS A 210 -5.03 -13.78 19.44
C LYS A 210 -3.63 -13.41 19.95
N GLY A 211 -3.34 -12.12 20.17
CA GLY A 211 -2.00 -11.65 20.55
C GLY A 211 -0.96 -11.69 19.43
N GLY A 212 -1.40 -11.80 18.16
CA GLY A 212 -0.50 -11.97 17.01
C GLY A 212 -1.27 -12.13 15.70
N ALA A 213 -0.55 -12.39 14.61
CA ALA A 213 -1.14 -12.50 13.29
C ALA A 213 -1.95 -13.78 13.09
N LEU A 214 -2.75 -13.77 12.02
CA LEU A 214 -3.73 -14.80 11.70
C LEU A 214 -3.14 -15.80 10.70
N GLU A 215 -2.20 -16.66 11.13
CA GLU A 215 -1.61 -17.72 10.27
C GLU A 215 -2.66 -18.59 9.56
N ASN A 216 -3.87 -18.71 10.14
CA ASN A 216 -5.02 -19.28 9.45
C ASN A 216 -6.31 -18.48 9.76
N PRO A 217 -6.91 -17.79 8.77
CA PRO A 217 -8.18 -17.08 8.93
C PRO A 217 -9.39 -18.00 9.19
N LEU A 218 -9.39 -19.23 8.65
CA LEU A 218 -10.50 -20.17 8.82
C LEU A 218 -10.54 -20.73 10.25
N ALA A 219 -9.38 -21.02 10.84
CA ALA A 219 -9.27 -21.45 12.23
C ALA A 219 -9.80 -20.41 13.25
N ALA A 220 -9.90 -19.13 12.86
CA ALA A 220 -10.40 -18.07 13.75
C ALA A 220 -11.91 -18.14 14.05
N GLN A 221 -12.68 -18.95 13.32
CA GLN A 221 -14.15 -19.03 13.48
C GLN A 221 -14.62 -20.09 14.50
N ALA A 222 -13.74 -20.94 15.03
CA ALA A 222 -14.10 -22.11 15.84
C ALA A 222 -13.97 -21.94 17.37
N ALA A 223 -13.46 -20.81 17.87
CA ALA A 223 -12.89 -20.71 19.22
C ALA A 223 -13.79 -20.04 20.29
N THR A 224 -14.85 -20.76 20.68
CA THR A 224 -15.45 -20.84 22.05
C THR A 224 -15.92 -19.56 22.79
N PHE A 225 -16.78 -19.77 23.81
CA PHE A 225 -17.15 -18.76 24.81
C PHE A 225 -15.92 -18.23 25.57
N ASP A 226 -15.77 -16.95 25.95
CA ASP A 226 -16.73 -15.83 26.08
C ASP A 226 -17.77 -15.94 27.22
N LEU A 227 -17.26 -16.12 28.45
CA LEU A 227 -17.79 -15.45 29.67
C LEU A 227 -16.64 -14.78 30.46
N MET A 228 -15.54 -15.51 30.69
CA MET A 228 -14.32 -14.98 31.35
C MET A 228 -13.59 -13.90 30.53
N ARG A 229 -13.78 -13.86 29.20
CA ARG A 229 -13.15 -12.88 28.29
C ARG A 229 -13.60 -11.43 28.54
N GLY A 230 -14.72 -11.21 29.22
CA GLY A 230 -15.21 -9.87 29.53
C GLY A 230 -14.30 -9.07 30.47
N PHE A 231 -13.49 -9.73 31.30
CA PHE A 231 -12.74 -9.09 32.38
C PHE A 231 -11.31 -8.65 32.02
N MET A 232 -10.68 -9.29 31.03
CA MET A 232 -9.39 -8.83 30.47
C MET A 232 -9.43 -8.88 28.94
N LYS A 233 -10.33 -8.10 28.34
CA LYS A 233 -10.47 -8.04 26.89
C LYS A 233 -9.30 -7.25 26.27
N ALA A 234 -8.37 -7.99 25.69
CA ALA A 234 -7.41 -7.46 24.72
C ALA A 234 -8.18 -6.85 23.54
N SER A 235 -7.84 -5.60 23.19
CA SER A 235 -8.54 -4.78 22.19
C SER A 235 -7.51 -3.97 21.39
N ALA A 236 -7.95 -3.49 20.23
CA ALA A 236 -7.17 -2.61 19.38
C ALA A 236 -7.98 -1.37 18.99
N PHE A 237 -7.25 -0.29 18.72
CA PHE A 237 -7.74 0.79 17.89
C PHE A 237 -6.73 1.03 16.77
N THR A 238 -7.21 1.57 15.66
CA THR A 238 -6.35 1.93 14.53
C THR A 238 -6.68 3.33 14.03
N VAL A 239 -5.65 4.08 13.70
CA VAL A 239 -5.75 5.44 13.18
C VAL A 239 -5.27 5.42 11.72
N TRP A 240 -6.03 6.04 10.82
CA TRP A 240 -5.76 6.05 9.39
C TRP A 240 -5.82 7.46 8.81
N ARG A 241 -5.07 7.73 7.74
CA ARG A 241 -5.28 8.94 6.93
C ARG A 241 -6.62 8.81 6.16
N PRO A 242 -7.29 9.93 5.82
CA PRO A 242 -8.68 9.89 5.37
C PRO A 242 -8.84 9.41 3.91
N THR A 243 -9.32 8.18 3.74
CA THR A 243 -9.72 7.61 2.44
C THR A 243 -11.05 8.21 1.96
N SER A 244 -11.11 8.64 0.69
CA SER A 244 -12.33 9.26 0.14
C SER A 244 -13.51 8.28 0.08
N ARG A 245 -14.73 8.72 0.44
CA ARG A 245 -15.97 7.90 0.40
C ARG A 245 -16.16 7.17 -0.94
N GLU A 246 -15.82 7.81 -2.06
CA GLU A 246 -15.93 7.18 -3.38
C GLU A 246 -14.93 6.02 -3.57
N ALA A 247 -13.68 6.15 -3.10
CA ALA A 247 -12.72 5.02 -3.13
C ALA A 247 -13.28 3.82 -2.34
N ILE A 248 -13.82 4.08 -1.14
CA ILE A 248 -14.46 3.07 -0.29
C ILE A 248 -15.64 2.42 -1.04
N CYS A 249 -16.55 3.20 -1.63
CA CYS A 249 -17.68 2.64 -2.38
C CYS A 249 -17.25 1.84 -3.63
N LYS A 250 -16.21 2.24 -4.35
CA LYS A 250 -15.70 1.45 -5.49
C LYS A 250 -15.00 0.16 -5.04
N MET A 251 -14.29 0.19 -3.91
CA MET A 251 -13.72 -1.00 -3.26
C MET A 251 -14.79 -1.99 -2.82
N MET A 252 -15.88 -1.51 -2.20
CA MET A 252 -17.03 -2.34 -1.79
C MET A 252 -17.68 -3.11 -2.95
N LYS A 253 -17.62 -2.55 -4.17
CA LYS A 253 -18.15 -3.17 -5.40
C LYS A 253 -17.13 -4.04 -6.14
N GLY A 254 -15.84 -3.97 -5.81
CA GLY A 254 -14.76 -4.54 -6.64
C GLY A 254 -14.45 -3.76 -7.93
N GLU A 255 -14.96 -2.53 -8.10
CA GLU A 255 -14.66 -1.68 -9.27
C GLU A 255 -13.20 -1.18 -9.27
N VAL A 256 -12.57 -1.14 -8.10
CA VAL A 256 -11.17 -0.74 -7.88
C VAL A 256 -10.55 -1.57 -6.76
N THR A 257 -9.22 -1.63 -6.73
CA THR A 257 -8.45 -2.15 -5.59
C THR A 257 -7.53 -1.08 -5.01
N GLY A 258 -7.20 -1.15 -3.72
CA GLY A 258 -6.27 -0.21 -3.09
C GLY A 258 -4.86 -0.37 -3.65
N LYS A 259 -4.19 0.77 -3.89
CA LYS A 259 -2.85 0.85 -4.48
C LYS A 259 -1.74 0.53 -3.48
N GLY A 260 -0.66 -0.08 -3.94
CA GLY A 260 0.53 -0.40 -3.14
C GLY A 260 1.59 0.70 -3.12
N LEU A 261 2.72 0.42 -2.44
CA LEU A 261 3.85 1.33 -2.31
C LEU A 261 4.57 1.63 -3.62
N ASP A 262 4.39 0.81 -4.65
CA ASP A 262 4.89 1.02 -6.02
C ASP A 262 4.13 2.15 -6.75
N VAL A 263 2.83 2.30 -6.51
CA VAL A 263 1.98 3.32 -7.15
C VAL A 263 2.05 4.64 -6.38
N LYS A 264 3.03 5.47 -6.72
CA LYS A 264 3.18 6.82 -6.14
C LYS A 264 2.19 7.86 -6.70
N GLY A 265 1.51 7.54 -7.81
CA GLY A 265 0.48 8.37 -8.44
C GLY A 265 -0.64 8.83 -7.49
N LYS A 266 -1.30 9.94 -7.88
CA LYS A 266 -2.35 10.59 -7.10
C LYS A 266 -3.72 10.37 -7.72
N SER A 267 -4.65 9.84 -6.93
CA SER A 267 -6.05 9.67 -7.33
C SER A 267 -6.72 10.98 -7.71
N ALA A 268 -7.62 10.92 -8.69
CA ALA A 268 -8.49 12.06 -9.00
C ALA A 268 -9.47 12.34 -7.84
N LYS A 269 -9.82 13.62 -7.66
CA LYS A 269 -10.76 14.11 -6.64
C LYS A 269 -12.20 14.31 -7.14
N LYS A 270 -12.39 14.33 -8.47
CA LYS A 270 -13.67 14.51 -9.18
C LYS A 270 -13.52 14.07 -10.64
N GLY A 271 -14.62 14.13 -11.40
CA GLY A 271 -14.70 13.66 -12.79
C GLY A 271 -14.91 12.15 -12.88
N ILE A 272 -15.03 11.60 -14.09
CA ILE A 272 -15.34 10.17 -14.28
C ILE A 272 -14.24 9.23 -13.76
N LEU A 273 -12.99 9.72 -13.69
CA LEU A 273 -11.84 9.02 -13.10
C LEU A 273 -11.71 9.19 -11.58
N SER A 274 -12.67 9.82 -10.90
CA SER A 274 -12.58 10.08 -9.46
C SER A 274 -12.33 8.80 -8.65
N SER A 275 -11.63 8.96 -7.53
CA SER A 275 -11.00 7.92 -6.68
C SER A 275 -9.94 7.01 -7.33
N MET A 276 -10.02 6.72 -8.63
CA MET A 276 -8.98 6.01 -9.40
C MET A 276 -7.72 6.86 -9.57
N VAL A 277 -6.57 6.24 -9.88
CA VAL A 277 -5.30 6.93 -10.21
C VAL A 277 -5.16 7.10 -11.73
N PRO A 278 -5.29 8.33 -12.29
CA PRO A 278 -5.00 8.58 -13.69
C PRO A 278 -3.53 8.32 -13.99
N TYR A 279 -3.24 7.68 -15.12
CA TYR A 279 -1.89 7.56 -15.65
C TYR A 279 -1.35 8.94 -16.03
N LEU A 280 -2.20 9.77 -16.63
CA LEU A 280 -1.85 11.12 -17.08
C LEU A 280 -1.99 12.15 -15.93
N GLN A 281 -0.86 12.51 -15.31
CA GLN A 281 -0.77 13.47 -14.20
C GLN A 281 -0.42 14.90 -14.66
N ILE A 282 -0.10 15.08 -15.95
CA ILE A 282 0.03 16.38 -16.61
C ILE A 282 -1.21 16.72 -17.46
N HIS A 283 -1.52 18.01 -17.61
CA HIS A 283 -2.57 18.50 -18.52
C HIS A 283 -2.26 19.86 -19.16
N ASN A 284 -1.11 20.46 -18.83
CA ASN A 284 -0.52 21.52 -19.66
C ASN A 284 0.41 20.82 -20.68
N ASN A 285 0.24 21.12 -21.98
CA ASN A 285 1.10 20.58 -23.04
C ASN A 285 2.57 20.98 -22.89
N ASP A 286 2.89 22.14 -22.29
CA ASP A 286 4.28 22.52 -21.97
C ASP A 286 4.95 21.57 -20.98
N HIS A 287 4.16 20.85 -20.18
CA HIS A 287 4.69 19.94 -19.17
C HIS A 287 5.21 18.64 -19.80
N LYS A 288 4.87 18.32 -21.06
CA LYS A 288 5.50 17.22 -21.83
C LYS A 288 7.02 17.35 -21.83
N LYS A 289 7.54 18.57 -22.06
CA LYS A 289 8.98 18.90 -22.09
C LYS A 289 9.67 18.82 -20.71
N LYS A 290 8.91 18.60 -19.64
CA LYS A 290 9.40 18.54 -18.24
C LYS A 290 9.33 17.11 -17.64
N VAL A 291 8.84 16.13 -18.41
CA VAL A 291 8.80 14.71 -18.04
C VAL A 291 10.07 14.02 -18.54
N LEU A 292 10.58 13.03 -17.80
CA LEU A 292 11.77 12.28 -18.20
C LEU A 292 11.48 11.39 -19.41
N ARG A 293 12.29 11.52 -20.47
CA ARG A 293 12.23 10.65 -21.66
C ARG A 293 12.35 9.17 -21.24
N PRO A 294 11.47 8.27 -21.72
CA PRO A 294 11.55 6.84 -21.41
C PRO A 294 12.89 6.19 -21.76
N PRO A 295 13.36 5.18 -20.99
CA PRO A 295 14.46 4.32 -21.39
C PRO A 295 14.15 3.58 -22.70
N LYS A 296 15.18 3.22 -23.48
CA LYS A 296 15.02 2.54 -24.78
C LYS A 296 14.66 1.05 -24.71
N CYS A 297 14.95 0.43 -23.58
CA CYS A 297 14.61 -0.94 -23.21
C CYS A 297 13.32 -1.05 -22.38
N ALA A 298 12.69 0.07 -22.01
CA ALA A 298 11.49 0.04 -21.20
C ALA A 298 10.25 -0.32 -22.04
N ARG A 299 9.39 -1.15 -21.49
CA ARG A 299 8.11 -1.59 -22.08
C ARG A 299 6.97 -1.30 -21.10
N VAL A 300 5.76 -1.11 -21.63
CA VAL A 300 4.55 -0.81 -20.87
C VAL A 300 3.39 -1.66 -21.38
N ARG A 301 2.67 -2.29 -20.45
CA ARG A 301 1.44 -3.03 -20.74
C ARG A 301 0.24 -2.10 -20.68
N VAL A 302 -0.59 -2.12 -21.72
CA VAL A 302 -1.80 -1.33 -21.85
C VAL A 302 -2.96 -2.26 -22.18
N TYR A 303 -4.01 -2.21 -21.37
CA TYR A 303 -5.23 -3.00 -21.55
C TYR A 303 -6.40 -2.12 -22.02
N PHE A 304 -7.35 -2.75 -22.70
CA PHE A 304 -8.49 -2.11 -23.37
C PHE A 304 -9.79 -2.82 -22.99
N LYS A 305 -10.92 -2.11 -23.05
CA LYS A 305 -12.24 -2.69 -22.79
C LYS A 305 -12.83 -3.48 -23.97
N SER A 306 -12.28 -3.34 -25.17
CA SER A 306 -12.77 -4.00 -26.38
C SER A 306 -11.64 -4.30 -27.36
N ILE A 307 -11.87 -5.24 -28.29
CA ILE A 307 -10.88 -5.65 -29.29
C ILE A 307 -10.67 -4.53 -30.30
N GLU A 308 -11.73 -3.81 -30.67
CA GLU A 308 -11.72 -2.70 -31.63
C GLU A 308 -10.84 -1.55 -31.11
N ALA A 309 -10.97 -1.21 -29.83
CA ALA A 309 -10.13 -0.19 -29.18
C ALA A 309 -8.65 -0.62 -29.11
N ARG A 310 -8.36 -1.93 -28.95
CA ARG A 310 -6.99 -2.48 -29.06
C ARG A 310 -6.47 -2.34 -30.49
N SER A 311 -7.17 -2.91 -31.49
CA SER A 311 -6.72 -2.94 -32.89
C SER A 311 -6.58 -1.54 -33.49
N PHE A 312 -7.44 -0.59 -33.12
CA PHE A 312 -7.28 0.82 -33.48
C PHE A 312 -5.97 1.39 -32.91
N SER A 313 -5.73 1.19 -31.61
CA SER A 313 -4.52 1.69 -30.94
C SER A 313 -3.25 1.03 -31.49
N GLU A 314 -3.28 -0.28 -31.73
CA GLU A 314 -2.19 -1.08 -32.31
C GLU A 314 -1.76 -0.57 -33.68
N LYS A 315 -2.72 -0.29 -34.57
CA LYS A 315 -2.47 0.27 -35.91
C LYS A 315 -1.68 1.58 -35.85
N GLU A 316 -2.13 2.51 -35.00
CA GLU A 316 -1.50 3.83 -34.88
C GLU A 316 -0.16 3.76 -34.14
N LEU A 317 -0.04 2.91 -33.11
CA LEU A 317 1.23 2.60 -32.45
C LEU A 317 2.26 2.01 -33.44
N THR A 318 1.83 1.11 -34.33
CA THR A 318 2.68 0.48 -35.35
C THR A 318 3.14 1.50 -36.39
N ALA A 319 2.25 2.40 -36.83
CA ALA A 319 2.61 3.49 -37.74
C ALA A 319 3.66 4.43 -37.11
N ASN A 320 3.46 4.86 -35.86
CA ASN A 320 4.40 5.72 -35.15
C ASN A 320 5.74 5.01 -34.86
N LEU A 321 5.72 3.72 -34.50
CA LEU A 321 6.93 2.90 -34.31
C LEU A 321 7.76 2.79 -35.59
N LYS A 322 7.11 2.59 -36.75
CA LYS A 322 7.78 2.60 -38.05
C LYS A 322 8.47 3.94 -38.30
N GLU A 323 7.74 5.05 -38.18
CA GLU A 323 8.25 6.41 -38.37
C GLU A 323 9.46 6.70 -37.45
N MET A 324 9.36 6.36 -36.16
CA MET A 324 10.45 6.52 -35.19
C MET A 324 11.69 5.69 -35.55
N THR A 325 11.49 4.47 -36.06
CA THR A 325 12.59 3.55 -36.43
C THR A 325 13.30 4.00 -37.70
N GLU A 326 12.56 4.48 -38.70
CA GLU A 326 13.10 5.08 -39.92
C GLU A 326 13.86 6.37 -39.61
N ALA A 327 13.29 7.24 -38.76
CA ALA A 327 13.92 8.48 -38.30
C ALA A 327 15.22 8.24 -37.51
N TYR A 328 15.23 7.27 -36.59
CA TYR A 328 16.44 6.85 -35.86
C TYR A 328 17.50 6.28 -36.82
N THR A 329 17.11 5.44 -37.78
CA THR A 329 18.03 4.82 -38.72
C THR A 329 18.71 5.87 -39.59
N HIS A 330 17.95 6.79 -40.17
CA HIS A 330 18.49 7.90 -40.95
C HIS A 330 19.38 8.83 -40.11
N ALA A 331 18.99 9.12 -38.86
CA ALA A 331 19.82 9.88 -37.93
C ALA A 331 21.17 9.20 -37.64
N ARG A 332 21.17 7.87 -37.46
CA ARG A 332 22.38 7.06 -37.27
C ARG A 332 23.30 7.09 -38.50
N GLU A 333 22.78 7.17 -39.72
CA GLU A 333 23.59 7.36 -40.93
C GLU A 333 24.29 8.72 -40.97
N ILE A 334 23.56 9.80 -40.67
CA ILE A 334 24.10 11.17 -40.59
C ILE A 334 25.20 11.24 -39.52
N LEU A 335 24.91 10.77 -38.30
CA LEU A 335 25.82 10.86 -37.16
C LEU A 335 27.04 9.93 -37.26
N SER A 336 26.96 8.86 -38.06
CA SER A 336 28.12 8.02 -38.41
C SER A 336 28.91 8.51 -39.64
N GLY A 337 28.51 9.64 -40.24
CA GLY A 337 29.19 10.22 -41.41
C GLY A 337 29.01 9.42 -42.71
N LYS A 338 28.13 8.42 -42.74
CA LYS A 338 27.83 7.62 -43.94
C LYS A 338 27.06 8.39 -45.00
N LYS A 339 26.39 9.47 -44.60
CA LYS A 339 25.59 10.35 -45.46
C LYS A 339 26.08 11.78 -45.26
N SER A 340 26.34 12.48 -46.36
CA SER A 340 26.54 13.93 -46.34
C SER A 340 25.28 14.60 -45.82
N HIS A 341 25.44 15.72 -45.10
CA HIS A 341 24.35 16.43 -44.46
C HIS A 341 24.57 17.94 -44.52
N VAL A 342 23.47 18.68 -44.58
CA VAL A 342 23.43 20.14 -44.52
C VAL A 342 23.49 20.59 -43.05
N GLU A 343 24.00 21.79 -42.82
CA GLU A 343 23.97 22.42 -41.50
C GLU A 343 22.52 22.54 -41.00
N GLY A 344 22.27 22.12 -39.75
CA GLY A 344 20.92 21.91 -39.19
C GLY A 344 20.40 20.46 -39.24
N GLU A 345 20.65 19.69 -40.32
CA GLU A 345 20.21 18.28 -40.38
C GLU A 345 20.86 17.43 -39.27
N ARG A 346 22.09 17.78 -38.88
CA ARG A 346 22.82 17.13 -37.79
C ARG A 346 22.15 17.32 -36.42
N GLU A 347 21.51 18.46 -36.17
CA GLU A 347 20.81 18.72 -34.90
C GLU A 347 19.53 17.89 -34.84
N LYS A 348 18.72 17.92 -35.91
CA LYS A 348 17.55 17.04 -36.07
C LYS A 348 17.92 15.55 -36.00
N ALA A 349 19.10 15.17 -36.50
CA ALA A 349 19.64 13.82 -36.33
C ALA A 349 19.93 13.50 -34.86
N MET A 350 20.49 14.43 -34.06
CA MET A 350 20.64 14.19 -32.62
C MET A 350 19.28 14.05 -31.90
N GLU A 351 18.27 14.83 -32.28
CA GLU A 351 16.90 14.73 -31.74
C GLU A 351 16.21 13.40 -32.09
N ASN A 352 16.44 12.87 -33.29
CA ASN A 352 15.91 11.58 -33.73
C ASN A 352 16.71 10.38 -33.19
N TYR A 353 18.03 10.51 -33.02
CA TYR A 353 18.88 9.44 -32.52
C TYR A 353 18.52 9.03 -31.09
N VAL A 354 18.05 9.97 -30.27
CA VAL A 354 17.55 9.69 -28.92
C VAL A 354 16.18 9.01 -28.88
N ASN A 355 15.57 8.69 -30.02
CA ASN A 355 14.33 7.90 -30.12
C ASN A 355 14.57 6.39 -30.35
N GLU A 356 15.82 5.92 -30.28
CA GLU A 356 16.21 4.49 -30.33
C GLU A 356 15.28 3.58 -29.48
N VAL A 357 14.91 2.41 -30.00
CA VAL A 357 14.15 1.37 -29.29
C VAL A 357 14.92 0.07 -29.42
N ASP A 358 15.18 -0.63 -28.30
CA ASP A 358 15.98 -1.87 -28.32
C ASP A 358 15.19 -3.07 -28.86
N ASP A 359 13.87 -3.07 -28.68
CA ASP A 359 12.96 -4.13 -29.11
C ASP A 359 11.74 -3.51 -29.82
N PRO A 360 11.78 -3.34 -31.15
CA PRO A 360 10.76 -2.65 -31.93
C PRO A 360 9.56 -3.55 -32.27
N HIS A 361 9.05 -4.32 -31.30
CA HIS A 361 7.86 -5.14 -31.44
C HIS A 361 6.77 -4.73 -30.45
N ILE A 362 5.52 -4.81 -30.90
CA ILE A 362 4.31 -4.73 -30.08
C ILE A 362 3.79 -6.17 -29.95
N TYR A 363 3.52 -6.62 -28.73
CA TYR A 363 3.01 -7.98 -28.48
C TYR A 363 1.58 -7.91 -27.98
N HIS A 364 0.72 -8.83 -28.45
CA HIS A 364 -0.60 -9.01 -27.90
C HIS A 364 -0.51 -9.63 -26.50
N LEU A 365 -1.44 -9.23 -25.64
CA LEU A 365 -1.68 -9.83 -24.35
C LEU A 365 -3.15 -10.23 -24.33
N ASP A 366 -3.44 -11.51 -24.08
CA ASP A 366 -4.81 -12.01 -23.96
C ASP A 366 -5.03 -12.81 -22.65
N ASP A 367 -3.94 -13.31 -22.03
CA ASP A 367 -3.95 -14.14 -20.79
C ASP A 367 -4.65 -13.50 -19.57
N SER A 368 -4.73 -12.17 -19.52
CA SER A 368 -5.35 -11.40 -18.43
C SER A 368 -6.39 -10.38 -18.95
N GLY A 369 -6.92 -10.62 -20.15
CA GLY A 369 -7.79 -9.70 -20.87
C GLY A 369 -7.07 -8.97 -22.02
N ILE A 370 -7.84 -8.18 -22.76
CA ILE A 370 -7.46 -7.59 -24.05
C ILE A 370 -6.39 -6.51 -23.86
N GLY A 371 -5.14 -6.79 -24.20
CA GLY A 371 -4.03 -5.84 -24.03
C GLY A 371 -2.93 -5.92 -25.08
N LEU A 372 -1.98 -5.01 -24.93
CA LEU A 372 -0.73 -4.90 -25.70
C LEU A 372 0.44 -4.65 -24.74
N ASP A 373 1.59 -5.26 -25.00
CA ASP A 373 2.88 -4.85 -24.42
C ASP A 373 3.66 -4.05 -25.47
N ILE A 374 4.01 -2.81 -25.13
CA ILE A 374 4.43 -1.78 -26.09
C ILE A 374 5.78 -1.20 -25.63
N PRO A 375 6.74 -0.89 -26.54
CA PRO A 375 7.94 -0.13 -26.19
C PRO A 375 7.55 1.25 -25.65
N GLU A 376 7.99 1.61 -24.45
CA GLU A 376 7.47 2.76 -23.71
C GLU A 376 7.69 4.09 -24.45
N ARG A 377 8.74 4.19 -25.27
CA ARG A 377 8.99 5.33 -26.16
C ARG A 377 7.89 5.54 -27.20
N VAL A 378 7.42 4.45 -27.82
CA VAL A 378 6.32 4.48 -28.81
C VAL A 378 5.01 4.85 -28.14
N PHE A 379 4.74 4.25 -26.97
CA PHE A 379 3.57 4.58 -26.16
C PHE A 379 3.57 6.06 -25.76
N PHE A 380 4.69 6.58 -25.24
CA PHE A 380 4.82 7.98 -24.82
C PHE A 380 4.65 8.93 -26.02
N GLU A 381 5.26 8.62 -27.16
CA GLU A 381 5.11 9.42 -28.38
C GLU A 381 3.65 9.46 -28.86
N THR A 382 3.02 8.29 -28.96
CA THR A 382 1.67 8.10 -29.49
C THR A 382 0.58 8.68 -28.60
N TYR A 383 0.66 8.44 -27.28
CA TYR A 383 -0.36 8.88 -26.32
C TYR A 383 -0.05 10.23 -25.66
N ILE A 384 1.21 10.68 -25.59
CA ILE A 384 1.59 11.85 -24.77
C ILE A 384 2.24 12.97 -25.59
N THR A 385 3.19 12.67 -26.50
CA THR A 385 3.75 13.72 -27.37
C THR A 385 2.70 14.22 -28.35
N ARG A 386 2.07 13.33 -29.11
CA ARG A 386 1.18 13.67 -30.24
C ARG A 386 -0.21 14.17 -29.83
N GLN A 387 -0.77 13.66 -28.72
CA GLN A 387 -2.13 14.00 -28.27
C GLN A 387 -2.21 15.35 -27.54
N ASP A 388 -3.39 15.98 -27.54
CA ASP A 388 -3.67 17.12 -26.67
C ASP A 388 -3.98 16.64 -25.23
N LEU A 389 -3.25 17.20 -24.25
CA LEU A 389 -3.39 16.83 -22.84
C LEU A 389 -4.34 17.75 -22.06
N ARG A 390 -4.89 18.80 -22.69
CA ARG A 390 -5.97 19.61 -22.11
C ARG A 390 -7.17 18.71 -21.82
N ARG A 391 -7.73 18.79 -20.61
CA ARG A 391 -8.81 17.90 -20.14
C ARG A 391 -10.19 18.51 -20.40
N SER A 392 -11.16 17.68 -20.81
CA SER A 392 -12.58 18.06 -20.76
C SER A 392 -13.04 18.25 -19.30
N PRO A 393 -14.21 18.86 -19.05
CA PRO A 393 -14.83 18.94 -17.72
C PRO A 393 -14.89 17.58 -17.01
N ASP A 394 -15.26 16.52 -17.72
CA ASP A 394 -15.47 15.16 -17.19
C ASP A 394 -14.16 14.50 -16.74
N PHE A 395 -13.05 14.83 -17.40
CA PHE A 395 -11.71 14.38 -17.06
C PHE A 395 -10.98 15.32 -16.09
N THR A 396 -11.64 16.32 -15.49
CA THR A 396 -10.99 17.25 -14.52
C THR A 396 -10.65 16.57 -13.18
N THR A 397 -9.44 16.03 -13.05
CA THR A 397 -9.03 15.24 -11.87
C THR A 397 -8.94 15.99 -10.52
N GLY A 398 -9.18 17.30 -10.47
CA GLY A 398 -9.03 18.11 -9.25
C GLY A 398 -7.59 18.19 -8.70
N ARG A 399 -6.58 17.93 -9.56
CA ARG A 399 -5.14 18.04 -9.28
C ARG A 399 -4.49 19.00 -10.28
N PRO A 400 -3.50 19.82 -9.87
CA PRO A 400 -2.67 20.59 -10.80
C PRO A 400 -1.81 19.68 -11.69
N SER A 401 -1.36 20.20 -12.84
CA SER A 401 -0.49 19.51 -13.80
C SER A 401 0.95 19.44 -13.28
N ILE A 402 1.44 18.27 -12.86
CA ILE A 402 2.78 18.13 -12.24
C ILE A 402 3.63 17.05 -12.96
N PRO A 403 4.76 17.42 -13.60
CA PRO A 403 5.62 16.48 -14.34
C PRO A 403 6.21 15.36 -13.48
N GLU A 404 6.59 15.65 -12.24
CA GLU A 404 7.14 14.65 -11.31
C GLU A 404 6.13 13.52 -11.04
N PHE A 405 4.84 13.81 -10.91
CA PHE A 405 3.82 12.77 -10.77
C PHE A 405 3.65 11.93 -12.06
N GLN A 406 4.02 12.46 -13.23
CA GLN A 406 4.06 11.68 -14.47
C GLN A 406 5.27 10.74 -14.50
N ASP A 407 6.46 11.23 -14.17
CA ASP A 407 7.69 10.40 -14.06
C ASP A 407 7.47 9.20 -13.14
N MET A 408 6.80 9.42 -12.00
CA MET A 408 6.45 8.37 -11.05
C MET A 408 5.52 7.33 -11.66
N ASN A 409 4.46 7.72 -12.38
CA ASN A 409 3.54 6.77 -13.00
C ASN A 409 4.25 5.94 -14.08
N CYS A 410 5.12 6.55 -14.88
CA CYS A 410 5.99 5.85 -15.81
C CYS A 410 6.97 4.90 -15.08
N ALA A 411 7.54 5.33 -13.94
CA ALA A 411 8.40 4.50 -13.11
C ALA A 411 7.65 3.36 -12.38
N THR A 412 6.37 3.54 -12.07
CA THR A 412 5.47 2.54 -11.51
C THR A 412 5.27 1.41 -12.53
N THR A 413 4.87 1.72 -13.77
CA THR A 413 4.63 0.69 -14.81
C THR A 413 5.88 -0.05 -15.29
N ARG A 414 7.08 0.47 -15.00
CA ARG A 414 8.37 -0.22 -15.23
C ARG A 414 8.73 -1.22 -14.13
N LYS A 415 8.14 -1.10 -12.93
CA LYS A 415 8.51 -1.93 -11.77
C LYS A 415 7.68 -3.21 -11.74
N TYR A 416 8.36 -4.33 -11.96
CA TYR A 416 7.81 -5.66 -11.68
C TYR A 416 8.93 -6.59 -11.22
N SER A 417 8.76 -7.23 -10.06
CA SER A 417 9.76 -8.11 -9.43
C SER A 417 9.64 -9.57 -9.87
N GLY A 418 8.78 -9.89 -10.86
CA GLY A 418 8.39 -11.26 -11.16
C GLY A 418 7.38 -11.86 -10.15
N SER A 419 6.99 -11.08 -9.15
CA SER A 419 6.12 -11.46 -8.04
C SER A 419 5.18 -10.31 -7.68
N GLY A 420 4.04 -10.63 -7.03
CA GLY A 420 3.06 -9.62 -6.67
C GLY A 420 2.18 -9.16 -7.85
N PRO A 421 1.35 -8.12 -7.66
CA PRO A 421 0.54 -7.55 -8.73
C PRO A 421 1.42 -6.67 -9.63
N ARG A 422 1.30 -6.80 -10.96
CA ARG A 422 2.05 -5.95 -11.89
C ARG A 422 1.30 -4.66 -12.15
N ALA A 423 1.94 -3.51 -11.95
CA ALA A 423 1.33 -2.23 -12.31
C ALA A 423 1.32 -2.04 -13.84
N VAL A 424 0.13 -1.79 -14.39
CA VAL A 424 -0.14 -1.67 -15.83
C VAL A 424 -1.01 -0.44 -16.11
N VAL A 425 -1.23 -0.12 -17.38
CA VAL A 425 -2.17 0.93 -17.82
C VAL A 425 -3.47 0.28 -18.30
N LEU A 426 -4.60 0.91 -17.98
CA LEU A 426 -5.91 0.55 -18.52
C LEU A 426 -6.52 1.78 -19.23
N GLN A 427 -6.94 1.60 -20.49
CA GLN A 427 -7.75 2.56 -21.22
C GLN A 427 -9.22 2.41 -20.78
N THR A 428 -9.78 3.44 -20.14
CA THR A 428 -11.17 3.41 -19.67
C THR A 428 -12.20 3.71 -20.74
N SER A 429 -11.79 4.21 -21.91
CA SER A 429 -12.71 4.46 -23.04
C SER A 429 -13.42 3.17 -23.48
N THR A 430 -14.71 3.30 -23.79
CA THR A 430 -15.54 2.29 -24.48
C THR A 430 -15.79 2.63 -25.94
N ASP A 431 -15.50 3.86 -26.37
CA ASP A 431 -15.50 4.26 -27.77
C ASP A 431 -14.21 3.75 -28.43
N SER A 432 -14.39 2.96 -29.50
CA SER A 432 -13.32 2.32 -30.27
C SER A 432 -12.42 3.31 -31.01
N SER A 433 -12.95 4.46 -31.44
CA SER A 433 -12.18 5.56 -32.03
C SER A 433 -11.34 6.30 -31.00
N ALA A 434 -11.74 6.24 -29.72
CA ALA A 434 -11.06 6.88 -28.61
C ALA A 434 -10.07 5.95 -27.87
N GLY A 435 -9.61 4.84 -28.50
CA GLY A 435 -8.57 3.97 -27.95
C GLY A 435 -7.26 4.70 -27.60
N LEU A 436 -6.92 5.75 -28.36
CA LEU A 436 -5.78 6.64 -28.10
C LEU A 436 -6.04 7.77 -27.10
N CYS A 437 -7.25 7.90 -26.52
CA CYS A 437 -7.59 9.03 -25.64
C CYS A 437 -6.68 9.04 -24.39
N PRO A 438 -5.79 10.05 -24.22
CA PRO A 438 -4.83 10.06 -23.12
C PRO A 438 -5.49 10.39 -21.77
N GLN A 439 -6.68 10.99 -21.83
CA GLN A 439 -7.47 11.38 -20.67
C GLN A 439 -8.10 10.16 -19.99
N GLY A 440 -8.38 9.09 -20.75
CA GLY A 440 -8.94 7.82 -20.26
C GLY A 440 -7.92 6.81 -19.72
N LEU A 441 -6.63 7.15 -19.70
CA LEU A 441 -5.59 6.24 -19.19
C LEU A 441 -5.53 6.28 -17.66
N ILE A 442 -5.69 5.12 -17.00
CA ILE A 442 -5.51 4.95 -15.55
C ILE A 442 -4.46 3.88 -15.22
N ILE A 443 -3.92 3.92 -14.01
CA ILE A 443 -3.12 2.83 -13.45
C ILE A 443 -4.07 1.71 -13.00
N ALA A 444 -3.72 0.47 -13.33
CA ALA A 444 -4.38 -0.75 -12.89
C ALA A 444 -3.33 -1.76 -12.39
N TYR A 445 -3.78 -2.83 -11.72
CA TYR A 445 -2.98 -4.01 -11.44
C TYR A 445 -3.42 -5.18 -12.31
N GLU A 446 -2.46 -5.78 -13.00
CA GLU A 446 -2.53 -7.14 -13.55
C GLU A 446 -2.20 -8.12 -12.40
N ASP A 447 -3.22 -8.83 -11.89
CA ASP A 447 -3.09 -9.81 -10.81
C ASP A 447 -4.11 -10.96 -11.01
N GLY A 448 -3.68 -12.20 -10.80
CA GLY A 448 -4.56 -13.39 -10.86
C GLY A 448 -5.34 -13.60 -12.17
N GLY A 449 -4.82 -13.17 -13.33
CA GLY A 449 -5.54 -13.25 -14.61
C GLY A 449 -6.55 -12.13 -14.85
N SER A 450 -6.49 -11.05 -14.08
CA SER A 450 -7.43 -9.93 -14.14
C SER A 450 -6.70 -8.58 -14.10
N VAL A 451 -7.30 -7.54 -14.70
CA VAL A 451 -6.78 -6.16 -14.69
C VAL A 451 -7.73 -5.25 -13.93
N VAL A 452 -7.37 -4.87 -12.71
CA VAL A 452 -8.23 -4.11 -11.77
C VAL A 452 -7.70 -2.69 -11.57
N PRO A 453 -8.50 -1.63 -11.81
CA PRO A 453 -8.13 -0.23 -11.54
C PRO A 453 -7.62 0.00 -10.11
N VAL A 454 -6.61 0.86 -9.93
CA VAL A 454 -6.13 1.21 -8.58
C VAL A 454 -6.70 2.53 -8.05
N ALA A 455 -7.07 2.53 -6.77
CA ALA A 455 -7.59 3.69 -6.04
C ALA A 455 -6.72 4.00 -4.80
N SER A 456 -7.06 5.08 -4.08
CA SER A 456 -6.40 5.41 -2.82
C SER A 456 -6.66 4.33 -1.77
N ASP A 457 -5.56 3.78 -1.27
CA ASP A 457 -5.38 2.92 -0.10
C ASP A 457 -5.68 3.66 1.22
N PHE A 458 -5.93 2.89 2.28
CA PHE A 458 -5.95 3.38 3.66
C PHE A 458 -4.50 3.40 4.18
N ASP A 459 -3.89 4.59 4.27
CA ASP A 459 -2.60 4.74 4.96
C ASP A 459 -2.80 4.54 6.46
N CYS A 460 -2.19 3.51 7.06
CA CYS A 460 -2.17 3.37 8.51
C CYS A 460 -1.29 4.48 9.11
N PHE A 461 -1.81 5.20 10.09
CA PHE A 461 -1.07 6.22 10.84
C PHE A 461 -0.37 5.60 12.05
N THR A 462 -1.15 4.97 12.94
CA THR A 462 -0.62 4.11 14.01
C THR A 462 -1.67 3.05 14.42
N VAL A 463 -1.20 1.99 15.05
CA VAL A 463 -2.00 0.90 15.65
C VAL A 463 -1.77 0.97 17.15
N GLY A 464 -2.84 1.01 17.94
CA GLY A 464 -2.79 0.93 19.39
C GLY A 464 -3.46 -0.32 19.90
N THR A 465 -2.87 -0.95 20.91
CA THR A 465 -3.32 -2.24 21.44
C THR A 465 -3.23 -2.29 22.96
N ARG A 466 -4.10 -3.08 23.57
CA ARG A 466 -4.04 -3.48 24.97
C ARG A 466 -3.99 -5.00 25.07
N GLY A 467 -3.09 -5.54 25.89
CA GLY A 467 -2.93 -6.99 26.07
C GLY A 467 -2.29 -7.72 24.87
N VAL A 468 -1.61 -6.99 23.98
CA VAL A 468 -0.74 -7.55 22.94
C VAL A 468 0.70 -7.24 23.33
N ALA A 469 1.51 -8.28 23.49
CA ALA A 469 2.90 -8.17 23.89
C ALA A 469 3.81 -7.88 22.69
N TYR A 470 4.71 -6.92 22.85
CA TYR A 470 5.78 -6.58 21.90
C TYR A 470 7.11 -6.96 22.57
N ASP A 471 7.36 -8.26 22.69
CA ASP A 471 8.52 -8.85 23.39
C ASP A 471 9.81 -8.88 22.56
N SER A 472 9.67 -8.75 21.24
CA SER A 472 10.71 -8.96 20.25
C SER A 472 11.32 -7.61 19.87
N PRO A 473 12.60 -7.31 20.20
CA PRO A 473 13.19 -5.98 20.05
C PRO A 473 13.30 -5.56 18.58
N MET A 474 13.25 -4.25 18.33
CA MET A 474 13.52 -3.69 17.00
C MET A 474 14.93 -4.06 16.50
N ALA A 475 15.05 -4.31 15.20
CA ALA A 475 16.34 -4.52 14.54
C ALA A 475 17.25 -3.28 14.73
N LYS A 476 18.54 -3.51 15.02
CA LYS A 476 19.49 -2.45 15.39
C LYS A 476 19.62 -1.39 14.28
N GLU A 477 19.53 -1.82 13.04
CA GLU A 477 19.57 -0.99 11.84
C GLU A 477 18.39 -0.01 11.78
N GLN A 478 17.21 -0.42 12.29
CA GLN A 478 16.05 0.48 12.43
C GLN A 478 16.22 1.46 13.60
N VAL A 479 16.86 1.05 14.70
CA VAL A 479 17.16 1.94 15.83
C VAL A 479 18.20 2.99 15.45
N GLU A 480 19.25 2.63 14.72
CA GLU A 480 20.21 3.61 14.17
C GLU A 480 19.58 4.51 13.10
N LEU A 481 18.67 3.99 12.27
CA LEU A 481 17.84 4.79 11.36
C LEU A 481 16.94 5.79 12.13
N MET A 482 16.42 5.40 13.30
CA MET A 482 15.65 6.29 14.17
C MET A 482 16.51 7.39 14.81
N LYS A 483 17.74 7.07 15.23
CA LYS A 483 18.72 8.08 15.71
C LYS A 483 19.09 9.07 14.60
N TRP A 484 19.36 8.57 13.39
CA TRP A 484 19.61 9.39 12.20
C TRP A 484 18.43 10.34 11.93
N LEU A 485 17.19 9.84 12.00
CA LEU A 485 15.97 10.64 11.89
C LEU A 485 15.96 11.77 12.91
N VAL A 486 16.16 11.48 14.20
CA VAL A 486 16.17 12.50 15.28
C VAL A 486 17.29 13.52 15.09
N GLN A 487 18.49 13.11 14.66
CA GLN A 487 19.59 14.03 14.36
C GLN A 487 19.29 14.97 13.18
N LYS A 488 18.68 14.45 12.11
CA LYS A 488 18.30 15.28 10.95
C LYS A 488 17.07 16.15 11.26
N ILE A 489 16.15 15.74 12.16
CA ILE A 489 15.13 16.62 12.76
C ILE A 489 15.81 17.76 13.53
N LYS A 490 16.77 17.47 14.43
CA LYS A 490 17.53 18.48 15.20
C LYS A 490 18.17 19.54 14.28
N LYS A 491 18.73 19.13 13.13
CA LYS A 491 19.29 20.05 12.12
C LYS A 491 18.24 21.03 11.55
N ILE A 492 17.01 20.57 11.27
CA ILE A 492 15.92 21.42 10.79
C ILE A 492 15.41 22.35 11.91
N LEU A 493 15.20 21.83 13.12
CA LEU A 493 14.63 22.61 14.24
C LEU A 493 15.55 23.75 14.70
N LYS A 494 16.87 23.59 14.61
CA LYS A 494 17.84 24.67 14.90
C LYS A 494 17.88 25.78 13.85
N HIS A 495 17.57 25.46 12.59
CA HIS A 495 17.72 26.37 11.46
C HIS A 495 16.49 26.33 10.53
N PRO A 496 15.28 26.59 11.04
CA PRO A 496 14.06 26.46 10.26
C PRO A 496 13.99 27.56 9.18
N ALA A 497 14.09 27.16 7.92
CA ALA A 497 13.88 28.07 6.79
C ALA A 497 12.43 28.59 6.79
N SER A 498 12.23 29.86 7.13
CA SER A 498 10.92 30.47 7.41
C SER A 498 9.98 30.59 6.20
N ASP A 499 10.49 30.30 5.01
CA ASP A 499 9.80 30.29 3.72
C ASP A 499 9.36 28.89 3.26
N GLN A 500 9.62 27.82 4.05
CA GLN A 500 9.57 26.44 3.54
C GLN A 500 8.68 25.51 4.38
N SER A 501 7.96 24.61 3.70
CA SER A 501 7.27 23.50 4.37
C SER A 501 8.25 22.49 4.96
N TRP A 502 7.82 21.76 6.00
CA TRP A 502 8.60 20.67 6.61
C TRP A 502 9.16 19.73 5.53
N THR A 503 8.31 19.31 4.61
CA THR A 503 8.68 18.43 3.49
C THR A 503 9.74 19.03 2.56
N SER A 504 9.74 20.35 2.35
CA SER A 504 10.75 21.02 1.53
C SER A 504 12.11 21.08 2.22
N GLN A 505 12.14 21.17 3.54
CA GLN A 505 13.37 21.06 4.33
C GLN A 505 13.85 19.59 4.44
N TRP A 506 12.93 18.63 4.58
CA TRP A 506 13.26 17.20 4.56
C TRP A 506 13.85 16.75 3.20
N LEU A 507 13.40 17.33 2.09
CA LEU A 507 14.02 17.12 0.77
C LEU A 507 15.50 17.54 0.75
N LYS A 508 15.87 18.66 1.39
CA LYS A 508 17.28 19.09 1.50
C LYS A 508 18.08 18.06 2.29
N VAL A 509 17.58 17.67 3.47
CA VAL A 509 18.14 16.60 4.32
C VAL A 509 18.36 15.29 3.55
N MET A 510 17.38 14.84 2.78
CA MET A 510 17.49 13.62 1.98
C MET A 510 18.47 13.76 0.81
N THR A 511 18.56 14.95 0.21
CA THR A 511 19.51 15.25 -0.88
C THR A 511 20.95 15.29 -0.36
N GLU A 512 21.19 15.94 0.78
CA GLU A 512 22.47 15.92 1.49
C GLU A 512 22.86 14.49 1.88
N SER A 513 21.96 13.76 2.56
CA SER A 513 22.23 12.41 3.05
C SER A 513 22.49 11.42 1.91
N TYR A 514 21.74 11.48 0.81
CA TYR A 514 22.08 10.68 -0.38
C TYR A 514 23.45 11.06 -0.95
N ASN A 515 23.82 12.35 -0.92
CA ASN A 515 25.15 12.76 -1.36
C ASN A 515 26.28 12.29 -0.42
N GLU A 516 25.97 12.06 0.87
CA GLU A 516 26.79 11.40 1.90
C GLU A 516 26.83 9.86 1.74
N GLY A 517 26.03 9.27 0.84
CA GLY A 517 25.95 7.82 0.57
C GLY A 517 24.79 7.09 1.27
N PHE A 518 23.95 7.79 2.03
CA PHE A 518 22.84 7.20 2.77
C PHE A 518 21.67 6.80 1.85
N SER A 519 21.37 5.50 1.81
CA SER A 519 20.28 4.91 1.01
C SER A 519 19.72 3.66 1.70
N PRO A 520 18.95 3.80 2.80
CA PRO A 520 18.42 2.66 3.55
C PRO A 520 17.42 1.83 2.73
N VAL A 521 17.53 0.51 2.83
CA VAL A 521 16.58 -0.43 2.24
C VAL A 521 15.27 -0.37 3.03
N VAL A 522 14.16 -0.12 2.33
CA VAL A 522 12.82 -0.14 2.92
C VAL A 522 12.21 -1.55 2.70
N PRO A 523 11.79 -2.28 3.75
CA PRO A 523 11.15 -3.58 3.59
C PRO A 523 9.81 -3.50 2.84
N GLN A 524 9.29 -4.66 2.40
CA GLN A 524 8.10 -4.74 1.52
C GLN A 524 6.88 -3.99 2.08
N TYR A 525 6.62 -4.10 3.38
CA TYR A 525 5.52 -3.38 4.06
C TYR A 525 6.01 -2.17 4.86
N GLY A 526 7.24 -1.71 4.67
CA GLY A 526 7.86 -0.63 5.47
C GLY A 526 8.56 -1.15 6.73
N PHE A 527 8.88 -0.23 7.64
CA PHE A 527 9.58 -0.53 8.89
C PHE A 527 8.62 -0.92 10.01
N GLY A 528 9.15 -1.44 11.12
CA GLY A 528 8.37 -1.99 12.23
C GLY A 528 9.23 -2.84 13.16
N ASP A 529 8.82 -2.96 14.43
CA ASP A 529 9.22 -4.12 15.24
C ASP A 529 8.63 -5.42 14.62
N PRO A 530 9.16 -6.61 14.97
CA PRO A 530 8.71 -7.86 14.39
C PRO A 530 7.20 -8.12 14.51
N LYS A 531 6.57 -7.77 15.65
CA LYS A 531 5.14 -8.00 15.88
C LYS A 531 4.27 -7.02 15.09
N SER A 532 4.64 -5.73 15.05
CA SER A 532 3.97 -4.74 14.19
C SER A 532 4.08 -5.08 12.70
N TYR A 533 5.24 -5.58 12.27
CA TYR A 533 5.44 -6.01 10.88
C TYR A 533 4.57 -7.22 10.53
N GLU A 534 4.58 -8.26 11.38
CA GLU A 534 3.75 -9.48 11.28
C GLU A 534 2.24 -9.14 11.16
N ILE A 535 1.76 -8.19 11.97
CA ILE A 535 0.37 -7.70 11.95
C ILE A 535 0.07 -6.95 10.63
N MET A 536 0.95 -6.06 10.17
CA MET A 536 0.69 -5.28 8.96
C MET A 536 0.87 -6.07 7.66
N GLU A 537 1.75 -7.08 7.65
CA GLU A 537 1.81 -8.10 6.60
C GLU A 537 0.53 -8.95 6.59
N GLY A 538 0.07 -9.43 7.74
CA GLY A 538 -1.18 -10.18 7.88
C GLY A 538 -2.39 -9.39 7.38
N ALA A 539 -2.44 -8.08 7.64
CA ALA A 539 -3.44 -7.18 7.07
C ALA A 539 -3.32 -7.10 5.54
N ALA A 540 -2.15 -6.74 5.01
CA ALA A 540 -1.94 -6.57 3.57
C ALA A 540 -2.26 -7.84 2.76
N ASN A 541 -1.88 -9.01 3.28
CA ASN A 541 -2.21 -10.31 2.69
C ASN A 541 -3.72 -10.60 2.75
N ARG A 542 -4.39 -10.31 3.87
CA ARG A 542 -5.85 -10.46 3.98
C ARG A 542 -6.59 -9.62 2.96
N PHE A 543 -6.30 -8.32 2.92
CA PHE A 543 -6.96 -7.37 2.02
C PHE A 543 -6.63 -7.61 0.54
N ARG A 544 -5.48 -8.23 0.23
CA ARG A 544 -5.16 -8.67 -1.13
C ARG A 544 -5.91 -9.93 -1.55
N TYR A 545 -5.80 -11.02 -0.77
CA TYR A 545 -6.16 -12.35 -1.26
C TYR A 545 -7.57 -12.80 -0.87
N TYR A 546 -8.04 -12.40 0.31
CA TYR A 546 -9.32 -12.85 0.88
C TYR A 546 -10.42 -11.81 0.63
N ASP A 547 -10.23 -10.59 1.11
CA ASP A 547 -11.22 -9.50 0.97
C ASP A 547 -11.12 -8.78 -0.40
N LYS A 548 -10.05 -9.05 -1.17
CA LYS A 548 -9.75 -8.66 -2.57
C LYS A 548 -9.78 -7.16 -2.94
N ASN A 549 -10.25 -6.30 -2.03
CA ASN A 549 -10.33 -4.86 -2.24
C ASN A 549 -9.00 -4.10 -2.05
N GLY A 550 -7.96 -4.76 -1.50
CA GLY A 550 -6.64 -4.15 -1.31
C GLY A 550 -6.61 -2.95 -0.36
N ALA A 551 -7.56 -2.82 0.57
CA ALA A 551 -7.73 -1.63 1.41
C ALA A 551 -6.45 -1.21 2.17
N VAL A 552 -5.70 -2.17 2.71
CA VAL A 552 -4.40 -1.97 3.37
C VAL A 552 -3.32 -2.63 2.52
N ARG A 553 -2.20 -1.94 2.27
CA ARG A 553 -1.08 -2.43 1.44
C ARG A 553 0.31 -2.25 2.04
N HIS A 554 0.43 -1.55 3.17
CA HIS A 554 1.69 -1.29 3.86
C HIS A 554 1.48 -1.03 5.35
N GLY A 555 2.58 -1.06 6.10
CA GLY A 555 2.67 -0.73 7.52
C GLY A 555 2.44 0.74 7.85
N ALA A 556 2.53 1.05 9.14
CA ALA A 556 2.07 2.31 9.70
C ALA A 556 3.12 3.44 9.65
N GLU A 557 2.64 4.68 9.46
CA GLU A 557 3.45 5.90 9.34
C GLU A 557 4.26 6.23 10.62
N CYS A 558 3.85 5.70 11.77
CA CYS A 558 4.63 5.74 13.01
C CYS A 558 6.07 5.18 12.85
N PHE A 559 6.26 4.21 11.96
CA PHE A 559 7.56 3.62 11.62
C PHE A 559 8.22 4.24 10.37
N ASN A 560 7.62 5.24 9.71
CA ASN A 560 8.21 5.88 8.53
C ASN A 560 9.37 6.81 8.91
N TYR A 561 10.55 6.23 9.10
CA TYR A 561 11.74 6.96 9.52
C TYR A 561 12.50 7.66 8.38
N VAL A 562 12.36 7.17 7.14
CA VAL A 562 13.09 7.70 5.97
C VAL A 562 12.44 8.98 5.43
N PHE A 563 11.11 9.07 5.48
CA PHE A 563 10.39 10.27 5.04
C PHE A 563 9.17 10.55 5.93
N PRO A 564 9.36 10.97 7.19
CA PRO A 564 8.27 11.30 8.10
C PRO A 564 7.40 12.44 7.54
N GLN A 565 6.12 12.14 7.32
CA GLN A 565 5.20 13.06 6.67
C GLN A 565 4.66 14.15 7.62
N GLU A 566 4.14 15.21 7.03
CA GLU A 566 3.25 16.15 7.72
C GLU A 566 1.94 15.44 8.14
N LEU A 567 1.34 15.91 9.24
CA LEU A 567 0.02 15.44 9.69
C LEU A 567 -1.06 15.89 8.71
N ASP A 568 -2.10 15.07 8.52
CA ASP A 568 -3.32 15.53 7.86
C ASP A 568 -4.20 16.29 8.86
N GLU A 569 -5.16 17.07 8.35
CA GLU A 569 -6.07 17.88 9.17
C GLU A 569 -7.15 17.03 9.88
N TRP A 570 -7.40 15.83 9.34
CA TRP A 570 -8.41 14.87 9.79
C TRP A 570 -7.84 13.45 9.76
N PHE A 571 -8.25 12.62 10.71
CA PHE A 571 -7.91 11.19 10.78
C PHE A 571 -9.18 10.35 10.92
N LEU A 572 -9.10 9.09 10.51
CA LEU A 572 -10.14 8.08 10.73
C LEU A 572 -9.70 7.15 11.86
N VAL A 573 -10.42 7.13 12.98
CA VAL A 573 -10.21 6.18 14.08
C VAL A 573 -11.21 5.04 13.98
N ILE A 574 -10.74 3.80 14.13
CA ILE A 574 -11.53 2.57 14.05
C ILE A 574 -11.24 1.72 15.30
N SER A 575 -12.26 1.40 16.10
CA SER A 575 -12.17 0.53 17.29
C SER A 575 -13.56 0.09 17.75
N ASP A 576 -13.63 -1.01 18.50
CA ASP A 576 -14.84 -1.48 19.19
C ASP A 576 -15.12 -0.73 20.50
N THR A 577 -14.20 0.14 20.95
CA THR A 577 -14.28 0.90 22.22
C THR A 577 -14.54 2.40 22.04
N LEU A 578 -15.16 2.82 20.94
CA LEU A 578 -15.49 4.23 20.68
C LEU A 578 -16.79 4.67 21.40
N PRO A 579 -16.87 5.93 21.88
CA PRO A 579 -18.08 6.49 22.48
C PRO A 579 -19.32 6.33 21.59
N GLY A 580 -20.47 6.05 22.19
CA GLY A 580 -21.72 5.84 21.45
C GLY A 580 -21.81 4.52 20.68
N ASN A 581 -20.84 3.60 20.83
CA ASN A 581 -20.81 2.29 20.16
C ASN A 581 -20.83 2.40 18.61
N VAL A 582 -20.13 3.42 18.08
CA VAL A 582 -19.89 3.56 16.64
C VAL A 582 -18.61 2.81 16.24
N PRO A 583 -18.56 2.11 15.08
CA PRO A 583 -17.39 1.32 14.71
C PRO A 583 -16.19 2.15 14.22
N TRP A 584 -16.42 3.42 13.87
CA TRP A 584 -15.38 4.37 13.44
C TRP A 584 -15.87 5.83 13.53
N VAL A 585 -14.93 6.76 13.62
CA VAL A 585 -15.17 8.22 13.67
C VAL A 585 -14.08 8.98 12.90
N TYR A 586 -14.43 10.11 12.28
CA TYR A 586 -13.45 11.04 11.69
C TYR A 586 -13.22 12.21 12.65
N VAL A 587 -11.97 12.50 12.97
CA VAL A 587 -11.58 13.41 14.07
C VAL A 587 -10.46 14.38 13.66
N GLY A 588 -10.42 15.54 14.31
CA GLY A 588 -9.35 16.52 14.12
C GLY A 588 -8.04 16.16 14.85
N VAL A 589 -6.96 16.90 14.60
CA VAL A 589 -5.63 16.65 15.23
C VAL A 589 -5.65 16.75 16.76
N GLU A 590 -6.37 17.74 17.33
CA GLU A 590 -6.48 17.91 18.79
C GLU A 590 -7.39 16.86 19.43
N GLU A 591 -8.49 16.54 18.77
CA GLU A 591 -9.43 15.48 19.17
C GLU A 591 -8.76 14.11 19.17
N LEU A 592 -7.98 13.79 18.13
CA LEU A 592 -7.14 12.60 18.08
C LEU A 592 -6.15 12.56 19.25
N LYS A 593 -5.44 13.67 19.55
CA LYS A 593 -4.51 13.73 20.70
C LYS A 593 -5.23 13.48 22.03
N ASN A 594 -6.45 13.99 22.21
CA ASN A 594 -7.24 13.73 23.42
C ASN A 594 -7.66 12.25 23.50
N MET A 595 -8.22 11.68 22.44
CA MET A 595 -8.56 10.25 22.40
C MET A 595 -7.34 9.35 22.63
N LEU A 596 -6.17 9.71 22.10
CA LEU A 596 -4.92 8.96 22.32
C LEU A 596 -4.44 9.09 23.77
N LEU A 597 -4.62 10.25 24.42
CA LEU A 597 -4.33 10.42 25.85
C LEU A 597 -5.28 9.59 26.72
N GLU A 598 -6.58 9.56 26.40
CA GLU A 598 -7.58 8.71 27.05
C GLU A 598 -7.25 7.22 26.85
N LYS A 599 -6.82 6.81 25.65
CA LYS A 599 -6.43 5.41 25.40
C LYS A 599 -5.19 4.97 26.18
N ILE A 600 -4.30 5.89 26.57
CA ILE A 600 -3.20 5.58 27.49
C ILE A 600 -3.72 5.36 28.93
N ASP A 601 -4.81 6.02 29.35
CA ASP A 601 -5.48 5.71 30.63
C ASP A 601 -6.23 4.37 30.58
N ASP A 602 -6.76 4.00 29.41
CA ASP A 602 -7.37 2.69 29.15
C ASP A 602 -6.34 1.52 29.04
N ASP A 603 -5.07 1.70 29.39
CA ASP A 603 -3.96 0.71 29.23
C ASP A 603 -3.59 0.33 27.78
N PHE A 604 -3.85 1.18 26.77
CA PHE A 604 -3.33 0.97 25.41
C PHE A 604 -1.94 1.59 25.20
N CYS A 605 -1.05 0.84 24.54
CA CYS A 605 0.22 1.31 24.02
C CYS A 605 0.18 1.47 22.49
N PHE A 606 0.98 2.39 21.94
CA PHE A 606 1.14 2.59 20.49
C PHE A 606 2.47 3.29 20.14
N PRO A 607 3.10 2.98 19.00
CA PRO A 607 4.30 3.67 18.53
C PRO A 607 3.97 5.08 17.98
N ILE A 608 4.89 6.03 18.19
CA ILE A 608 4.78 7.45 17.80
C ILE A 608 6.04 7.83 17.01
N ASN A 609 5.90 8.31 15.77
CA ASN A 609 7.07 8.72 14.98
C ASN A 609 7.83 9.84 15.73
N PRO A 610 9.17 9.78 15.89
CA PRO A 610 9.94 10.83 16.55
C PRO A 610 9.78 12.22 15.93
N LYS A 611 9.42 12.31 14.64
CA LYS A 611 9.02 13.57 14.02
C LYS A 611 7.82 14.20 14.71
N TRP A 612 6.82 13.42 15.12
CA TRP A 612 5.63 13.96 15.78
C TRP A 612 6.01 14.53 17.16
N ILE A 613 6.73 13.75 17.96
CA ILE A 613 7.21 14.13 19.30
C ILE A 613 7.97 15.46 19.28
N LEU A 614 8.85 15.63 18.28
CA LEU A 614 9.81 16.73 18.22
C LEU A 614 9.36 17.92 17.36
N ALA A 615 8.53 17.71 16.35
CA ALA A 615 8.16 18.75 15.38
C ALA A 615 6.69 19.19 15.48
N ASP A 616 5.76 18.34 15.93
CA ASP A 616 4.32 18.65 15.93
C ASP A 616 3.82 18.97 17.36
N SER A 617 3.18 20.13 17.53
CA SER A 617 2.81 20.64 18.86
C SER A 617 1.87 19.71 19.64
N GLY A 618 2.19 19.51 20.92
CA GLY A 618 1.42 18.69 21.87
C GLY A 618 1.68 17.18 21.83
N TRP A 619 2.38 16.64 20.84
CA TRP A 619 2.66 15.20 20.75
C TRP A 619 3.63 14.70 21.83
N LYS A 620 4.55 15.55 22.30
CA LYS A 620 5.42 15.28 23.45
C LYS A 620 4.64 14.85 24.70
N LYS A 621 3.44 15.41 24.93
CA LYS A 621 2.57 15.05 26.06
C LYS A 621 2.09 13.59 26.01
N LEU A 622 1.88 13.03 24.81
CA LEU A 622 1.48 11.62 24.65
C LEU A 622 2.68 10.70 24.95
N TRP A 623 3.85 11.04 24.41
CA TRP A 623 5.12 10.36 24.67
C TRP A 623 5.46 10.31 26.16
N ASP A 624 5.39 11.46 26.85
CA ASP A 624 5.68 11.57 28.28
C ASP A 624 4.71 10.74 29.12
N LYS A 625 3.42 10.70 28.74
CA LYS A 625 2.42 9.89 29.42
C LYS A 625 2.66 8.38 29.24
N MET A 626 3.14 7.93 28.07
CA MET A 626 3.53 6.53 27.89
C MET A 626 4.82 6.18 28.63
N LEU A 627 5.82 7.07 28.66
CA LEU A 627 7.05 6.88 29.44
C LEU A 627 6.80 6.85 30.96
N ALA A 628 5.83 7.62 31.44
CA ALA A 628 5.42 7.64 32.84
C ALA A 628 4.43 6.51 33.21
N SER A 629 3.97 5.70 32.25
CA SER A 629 3.02 4.63 32.51
C SER A 629 3.66 3.47 33.28
N THR A 630 3.01 3.06 34.36
CA THR A 630 3.38 1.86 35.14
C THR A 630 2.75 0.58 34.59
N CYS A 631 1.99 0.65 33.51
CA CYS A 631 1.39 -0.51 32.85
C CYS A 631 2.46 -1.37 32.19
N GLU A 632 2.61 -2.62 32.63
CA GLU A 632 3.64 -3.57 32.17
C GLU A 632 3.68 -3.68 30.63
N ASN A 633 2.52 -3.79 29.98
CA ASN A 633 2.45 -3.89 28.52
C ASN A 633 2.98 -2.62 27.83
N THR A 634 2.73 -1.44 28.42
CA THR A 634 3.25 -0.16 27.90
C THR A 634 4.76 -0.05 28.13
N VAL A 635 5.25 -0.43 29.32
CA VAL A 635 6.69 -0.44 29.63
C VAL A 635 7.47 -1.35 28.68
N ILE A 636 7.00 -2.59 28.46
CA ILE A 636 7.63 -3.54 27.53
C ILE A 636 7.61 -3.00 26.10
N SER A 637 6.47 -2.50 25.63
CA SER A 637 6.35 -1.98 24.25
C SER A 637 7.26 -0.77 24.01
N MET A 638 7.35 0.15 24.99
CA MET A 638 8.26 1.29 24.92
C MET A 638 9.73 0.87 24.95
N GLU A 639 10.08 -0.24 25.62
CA GLU A 639 11.43 -0.81 25.58
C GLU A 639 11.75 -1.42 24.21
N THR A 640 10.81 -2.12 23.59
CA THR A 640 10.97 -2.71 22.26
C THR A 640 11.08 -1.66 21.14
N TRP A 641 10.28 -0.58 21.21
CA TRP A 641 10.32 0.50 20.22
C TRP A 641 11.43 1.52 20.47
N TYR A 642 11.76 1.80 21.74
CA TYR A 642 12.74 2.81 22.13
C TYR A 642 13.64 2.26 23.26
N PRO A 643 14.57 1.32 22.99
CA PRO A 643 15.37 0.69 24.03
C PRO A 643 16.24 1.70 24.78
N LYS A 644 16.22 1.72 26.12
CA LYS A 644 16.98 2.70 26.93
C LYS A 644 18.48 2.62 26.66
N GLU A 645 19.02 1.40 26.57
CA GLU A 645 20.44 1.14 26.32
C GLU A 645 20.91 1.59 24.92
N SER A 646 19.98 1.92 24.03
CA SER A 646 20.32 2.50 22.73
C SER A 646 20.65 4.01 22.80
N GLY A 647 20.21 4.74 23.84
CA GLY A 647 20.37 6.19 23.94
C GLY A 647 19.36 7.02 23.12
N ILE A 648 18.30 6.39 22.56
CA ILE A 648 17.32 7.07 21.71
C ILE A 648 16.37 8.00 22.49
N ARG A 649 16.04 7.67 23.75
CA ARG A 649 15.12 8.46 24.58
C ARG A 649 15.79 9.77 24.99
N GLU A 650 17.02 9.65 25.46
CA GLU A 650 17.93 10.73 25.83
C GLU A 650 18.13 11.67 24.64
N LEU A 651 18.38 11.13 23.44
CA LEU A 651 18.49 11.92 22.22
C LEU A 651 17.19 12.64 21.82
N ILE A 652 16.01 12.09 22.13
CA ILE A 652 14.72 12.77 21.93
C ILE A 652 14.54 13.89 22.96
N GLU A 653 14.81 13.64 24.24
CA GLU A 653 14.70 14.66 25.30
C GLU A 653 15.70 15.80 25.14
N ASP A 654 16.94 15.53 24.69
CA ASP A 654 17.93 16.54 24.30
C ASP A 654 17.39 17.47 23.20
N VAL A 655 16.81 16.89 22.14
CA VAL A 655 16.27 17.67 21.01
C VAL A 655 15.04 18.46 21.42
N HIS A 656 14.16 17.89 22.25
CA HIS A 656 13.02 18.64 22.78
C HIS A 656 13.46 19.78 23.69
N SER A 657 14.43 19.55 24.58
CA SER A 657 14.97 20.57 25.49
C SER A 657 15.65 21.73 24.75
N GLU A 658 16.37 21.43 23.66
CA GLU A 658 16.97 22.45 22.79
C GLU A 658 15.95 23.14 21.86
N CYS A 659 14.80 22.53 21.57
CA CYS A 659 13.82 23.01 20.59
C CYS A 659 12.36 22.78 21.07
N PRO A 660 11.93 23.30 22.22
CA PRO A 660 10.67 22.90 22.88
C PRO A 660 9.40 23.29 22.13
N ASN A 661 9.47 24.34 21.29
CA ASN A 661 8.37 24.77 20.43
C ASN A 661 8.24 23.93 19.14
N GLY A 662 9.11 22.95 18.94
CA GLY A 662 9.14 22.07 17.77
C GLY A 662 9.28 22.81 16.44
N TYR A 663 8.67 22.27 15.39
CA TYR A 663 8.67 22.90 14.08
C TYR A 663 7.53 23.92 14.02
N ALA A 664 7.85 25.16 14.37
CA ALA A 664 6.97 26.32 14.21
C ALA A 664 6.77 26.66 12.73
N ALA A 665 6.06 25.79 12.00
CA ALA A 665 5.42 26.07 10.72
C ALA A 665 4.46 27.25 10.95
N ALA A 666 4.94 28.45 10.67
CA ALA A 666 4.31 29.66 11.19
C ALA A 666 2.86 29.77 10.73
N GLU A 667 1.97 30.18 11.64
CA GLU A 667 0.51 30.24 11.41
C GLU A 667 0.08 31.17 10.24
N ARG A 668 1.04 31.95 9.74
CA ARG A 668 0.97 32.88 8.62
C ARG A 668 0.26 32.31 7.39
N ASP A 669 0.41 31.02 7.10
CA ASP A 669 -0.09 30.40 5.87
C ASP A 669 -1.55 29.91 5.94
N LYS A 670 -2.26 30.13 7.07
CA LYS A 670 -3.73 29.95 7.14
C LYS A 670 -4.50 31.00 6.32
N SER A 671 -3.84 32.10 5.94
CA SER A 671 -4.45 33.26 5.26
C SER A 671 -4.18 33.32 3.76
N SER A 672 -3.24 32.51 3.22
CA SER A 672 -3.00 32.46 1.79
C SER A 672 -4.03 31.52 1.15
N GLY A 673 -4.89 32.04 0.26
CA GLY A 673 -5.92 31.24 -0.45
C GLY A 673 -5.36 30.23 -1.46
N THR A 674 -4.07 29.91 -1.36
CA THR A 674 -3.29 29.06 -2.24
C THR A 674 -3.63 27.59 -1.98
N TYR A 675 -3.56 26.74 -3.02
CA TYR A 675 -3.83 25.31 -2.89
C TYR A 675 -2.84 24.63 -1.92
N LYS A 676 -3.24 24.43 -0.67
CA LYS A 676 -2.45 23.71 0.34
C LYS A 676 -2.24 22.27 -0.09
N GLN A 677 -1.02 21.95 -0.52
CA GLN A 677 -0.64 20.61 -0.94
C GLN A 677 -0.48 19.71 0.29
N SER A 678 -1.25 18.61 0.38
CA SER A 678 -1.18 17.71 1.53
C SER A 678 0.20 17.07 1.72
N GLY A 679 0.55 16.73 2.96
CA GLY A 679 1.86 16.14 3.32
C GLY A 679 2.26 14.94 2.46
N ARG A 680 1.38 13.94 2.33
CA ARG A 680 1.58 12.77 1.43
C ARG A 680 1.84 13.16 -0.02
N SER A 681 1.38 14.34 -0.45
CA SER A 681 1.57 14.87 -1.80
C SER A 681 2.86 15.67 -1.94
N ALA A 682 3.28 16.41 -0.92
CA ALA A 682 4.59 17.05 -0.90
C ALA A 682 5.72 16.00 -0.80
N MET A 683 5.57 14.97 0.06
CA MET A 683 6.56 13.91 0.26
C MET A 683 6.93 13.25 -1.06
N ILE A 684 5.89 12.88 -1.80
CA ILE A 684 6.06 12.11 -3.02
C ILE A 684 6.77 12.97 -4.09
N LEU A 685 6.45 14.27 -4.23
CA LEU A 685 7.25 15.18 -5.07
C LEU A 685 8.72 15.28 -4.62
N ALA A 686 8.98 15.31 -3.32
CA ALA A 686 10.34 15.35 -2.79
C ALA A 686 11.12 14.08 -3.14
N GLN A 687 10.51 12.89 -2.99
CA GLN A 687 11.14 11.61 -3.37
C GLN A 687 11.54 11.57 -4.87
N GLU A 688 10.72 12.10 -5.79
CA GLU A 688 11.11 12.17 -7.20
C GLU A 688 12.10 13.30 -7.51
N ARG A 689 12.03 14.45 -6.83
CA ARG A 689 13.06 15.51 -6.94
C ARG A 689 14.43 15.00 -6.51
N LEU A 690 14.49 14.20 -5.45
CA LEU A 690 15.70 13.48 -5.03
C LEU A 690 16.18 12.54 -6.14
N ARG A 691 15.30 11.65 -6.64
CA ARG A 691 15.61 10.71 -7.73
C ARG A 691 16.14 11.42 -8.99
N ARG A 692 15.50 12.51 -9.42
CA ARG A 692 15.97 13.39 -10.50
C ARG A 692 17.36 13.96 -10.22
N HIS A 693 17.65 14.45 -9.00
CA HIS A 693 18.99 14.91 -8.60
C HIS A 693 20.04 13.79 -8.67
N VAL A 694 19.72 12.58 -8.20
CA VAL A 694 20.60 11.40 -8.29
C VAL A 694 20.97 11.10 -9.74
N ILE A 695 19.96 10.98 -10.62
CA ILE A 695 20.13 10.72 -12.05
C ILE A 695 20.99 11.82 -12.68
N MET A 696 20.71 13.09 -12.40
CA MET A 696 21.49 14.20 -12.94
C MET A 696 22.93 14.26 -12.40
N ARG A 697 23.20 13.81 -11.16
CA ARG A 697 24.58 13.66 -10.64
C ARG A 697 25.32 12.55 -11.38
N ARG A 698 24.69 11.39 -11.60
CA ARG A 698 25.25 10.28 -12.40
C ARG A 698 25.53 10.70 -13.85
N VAL A 699 24.59 11.39 -14.50
CA VAL A 699 24.73 11.90 -15.89
C VAL A 699 25.84 12.95 -15.99
N LYS A 700 25.91 13.93 -15.08
CA LYS A 700 27.00 14.92 -15.06
C LYS A 700 28.37 14.28 -14.86
N LEU A 701 28.47 13.19 -14.09
CA LEU A 701 29.71 12.42 -13.96
C LEU A 701 30.06 11.69 -15.26
N LYS A 702 29.11 10.94 -15.87
CA LYS A 702 29.31 10.26 -17.16
C LYS A 702 29.75 11.24 -18.27
N ILE A 703 29.15 12.43 -18.36
CA ILE A 703 29.55 13.48 -19.30
C ILE A 703 30.95 14.03 -19.00
N ARG A 704 31.30 14.32 -17.74
CA ARG A 704 32.66 14.78 -17.37
C ARG A 704 33.72 13.77 -17.75
N VAL A 705 33.48 12.48 -17.48
CA VAL A 705 34.38 11.38 -17.83
C VAL A 705 34.52 11.25 -19.35
N ALA A 706 33.42 11.28 -20.11
CA ALA A 706 33.46 11.27 -21.57
C ALA A 706 34.22 12.47 -22.16
N LEU A 707 34.07 13.67 -21.60
CA LEU A 707 34.82 14.86 -22.01
C LEU A 707 36.31 14.77 -21.66
N MET A 708 36.69 14.13 -20.55
CA MET A 708 38.10 13.86 -20.23
C MET A 708 38.69 12.86 -21.23
N PHE A 709 38.02 11.75 -21.52
CA PHE A 709 38.45 10.80 -22.54
C PHE A 709 38.50 11.41 -23.95
N GLY A 710 37.56 12.28 -24.31
CA GLY A 710 37.58 13.02 -25.58
C GLY A 710 38.78 13.97 -25.70
N LYS A 711 39.11 14.70 -24.62
CA LYS A 711 40.33 15.52 -24.55
C LYS A 711 41.61 14.68 -24.64
N LEU A 712 41.65 13.53 -23.96
CA LEU A 712 42.80 12.63 -23.95
C LEU A 712 43.01 11.96 -25.32
N GLY A 713 41.95 11.42 -25.92
CA GLY A 713 41.98 10.84 -27.26
C GLY A 713 42.37 11.87 -28.32
N GLY A 714 41.84 13.10 -28.23
CA GLY A 714 42.29 14.21 -29.08
C GLY A 714 43.77 14.59 -28.87
N ALA A 715 44.31 14.45 -27.65
CA ALA A 715 45.73 14.66 -27.39
C ALA A 715 46.60 13.52 -27.96
N VAL A 716 46.16 12.27 -27.84
CA VAL A 716 46.82 11.08 -28.42
C VAL A 716 46.82 11.14 -29.95
N LEU A 717 45.72 11.58 -30.57
CA LEU A 717 45.66 11.80 -32.03
C LEU A 717 46.63 12.90 -32.45
N ARG A 718 46.60 14.08 -31.81
CA ARG A 718 47.57 15.16 -32.10
C ARG A 718 49.02 14.75 -31.87
N ALA A 719 49.30 13.87 -30.90
CA ALA A 719 50.62 13.32 -30.67
C ALA A 719 51.06 12.38 -31.82
N LYS A 720 50.17 11.52 -32.32
CA LYS A 720 50.42 10.70 -33.52
C LYS A 720 50.64 11.58 -34.76
N ASP A 721 49.80 12.58 -35.00
CA ASP A 721 49.96 13.52 -36.12
C ASP A 721 51.31 14.25 -36.06
N ALA A 722 51.77 14.62 -34.86
CA ALA A 722 53.06 15.27 -34.65
C ALA A 722 54.24 14.30 -34.86
N GLU A 723 54.13 13.05 -34.40
CA GLU A 723 55.13 12.01 -34.60
C GLU A 723 55.26 11.61 -36.09
N GLU A 724 54.13 11.53 -36.80
CA GLU A 724 54.11 11.25 -38.24
C GLU A 724 54.69 12.42 -39.05
N LYS A 725 54.33 13.67 -38.71
CA LYS A 725 54.99 14.88 -39.28
C LYS A 725 56.49 14.90 -39.00
N LYS A 726 56.94 14.52 -37.80
CA LYS A 726 58.37 14.38 -37.46
C LYS A 726 59.06 13.35 -38.36
N LYS A 727 58.46 12.16 -38.54
CA LYS A 727 58.97 11.11 -39.44
C LYS A 727 59.03 11.54 -40.91
N VAL A 728 58.07 12.33 -41.38
CA VAL A 728 58.12 12.94 -42.73
C VAL A 728 59.29 13.93 -42.84
N LEU A 729 59.47 14.80 -41.83
CA LEU A 729 60.57 15.77 -41.80
C LEU A 729 61.95 15.09 -41.76
N GLU A 730 62.10 14.05 -40.95
CA GLU A 730 63.33 13.24 -40.86
C GLU A 730 63.67 12.57 -42.21
N ARG A 731 62.67 12.02 -42.92
CA ARG A 731 62.85 11.47 -44.28
C ARG A 731 63.27 12.54 -45.28
N GLN A 732 62.69 13.75 -45.23
CA GLN A 732 63.09 14.86 -46.09
C GLN A 732 64.53 15.31 -45.81
N PHE A 733 64.91 15.42 -44.54
CA PHE A 733 66.25 15.83 -44.12
C PHE A 733 67.32 14.81 -44.51
N GLN A 734 67.07 13.51 -44.29
CA GLN A 734 67.92 12.42 -44.79
C GLN A 734 68.00 12.39 -46.32
N GLY A 735 66.90 12.70 -47.01
CA GLY A 735 66.85 12.80 -48.47
C GLY A 735 67.71 13.94 -49.03
N GLN A 736 67.79 15.09 -48.35
CA GLN A 736 68.70 16.17 -48.72
C GLN A 736 70.16 15.83 -48.39
N PHE A 737 70.44 15.30 -47.19
CA PHE A 737 71.82 14.94 -46.82
C PHE A 737 72.40 13.81 -47.68
N ARG A 738 71.60 12.88 -48.21
CA ARG A 738 72.07 11.88 -49.21
C ARG A 738 72.47 12.47 -50.57
N LYS A 739 72.28 13.78 -50.81
CA LYS A 739 72.83 14.50 -51.97
C LYS A 739 73.97 15.46 -51.62
N SER A 740 74.39 15.55 -50.34
CA SER A 740 75.51 16.37 -49.91
C SER A 740 76.66 15.51 -49.36
N LYS A 741 77.84 15.70 -49.93
CA LYS A 741 79.08 14.94 -49.67
C LYS A 741 79.57 15.11 -48.23
N VAL A 742 79.10 14.27 -47.29
CA VAL A 742 79.62 14.19 -45.91
C VAL A 742 79.96 12.75 -45.57
N ASN A 743 81.25 12.42 -45.69
CA ASN A 743 81.82 11.14 -45.24
C ASN A 743 82.99 11.35 -44.26
N ASP A 744 83.09 12.55 -43.69
CA ASP A 744 84.33 13.13 -43.16
C ASP A 744 84.13 13.85 -41.80
N MET A 745 83.01 13.60 -41.11
CA MET A 745 82.67 14.30 -39.86
C MET A 745 81.98 13.41 -38.79
N LEU A 746 82.15 12.09 -38.88
CA LEU A 746 81.60 11.10 -37.93
C LEU A 746 82.69 10.28 -37.22
N SER A 747 83.77 10.94 -36.79
CA SER A 747 84.88 10.32 -36.05
C SER A 747 85.18 10.94 -34.68
N LYS A 748 84.48 12.01 -34.27
CA LYS A 748 84.70 12.71 -33.00
C LYS A 748 83.40 13.24 -32.37
N THR A 749 82.76 12.39 -31.56
CA THR A 749 82.35 12.65 -30.15
C THR A 749 81.42 11.52 -29.71
N ALA A 750 81.98 10.48 -29.11
CA ALA A 750 81.22 9.53 -28.31
C ALA A 750 81.50 9.84 -26.84
N ASP A 751 80.62 10.62 -26.20
CA ASP A 751 80.35 10.57 -24.75
C ASP A 751 79.28 11.61 -24.34
N THR A 752 78.14 11.15 -23.81
CA THR A 752 77.29 11.86 -22.82
C THR A 752 76.09 10.98 -22.44
N SER A 753 76.25 10.17 -21.39
CA SER A 753 75.23 9.26 -20.87
C SER A 753 74.20 9.98 -19.97
N TYR A 754 73.30 10.77 -20.56
CA TYR A 754 72.15 11.33 -19.84
C TYR A 754 71.04 10.30 -19.61
N GLY A 755 71.07 9.65 -18.45
CA GLY A 755 70.03 8.72 -18.01
C GLY A 755 68.71 9.41 -17.70
N TYR A 756 67.71 9.25 -18.58
CA TYR A 756 66.32 9.61 -18.27
C TYR A 756 65.69 8.56 -17.32
N PRO A 757 64.98 8.97 -16.26
CA PRO A 757 64.34 8.03 -15.35
C PRO A 757 63.14 7.35 -16.02
N MET A 758 63.11 6.01 -16.01
CA MET A 758 61.96 5.20 -16.46
C MET A 758 60.79 5.25 -15.45
N MET A 759 60.24 6.44 -15.24
CA MET A 759 59.14 6.73 -14.31
C MET A 759 57.80 7.23 -14.92
N PRO A 760 57.35 6.81 -16.13
CA PRO A 760 55.96 7.03 -16.54
C PRO A 760 55.06 5.77 -16.47
N VAL A 761 55.61 4.57 -16.66
CA VAL A 761 54.80 3.36 -16.95
C VAL A 761 53.98 2.90 -15.73
N ALA A 762 54.59 2.83 -14.54
CA ALA A 762 53.89 2.40 -13.33
C ALA A 762 52.75 3.36 -12.94
N TYR A 763 52.99 4.67 -12.99
CA TYR A 763 51.95 5.68 -12.74
C TYR A 763 50.83 5.62 -13.78
N PHE A 764 51.16 5.43 -15.07
CA PHE A 764 50.16 5.25 -16.12
C PHE A 764 49.30 4.00 -15.90
N LEU A 765 49.91 2.87 -15.49
CA LEU A 765 49.18 1.63 -15.20
C LEU A 765 48.28 1.75 -13.97
N VAL A 766 48.75 2.33 -12.86
CA VAL A 766 47.92 2.56 -11.65
C VAL A 766 46.76 3.51 -11.96
N TRP A 767 47.00 4.56 -12.74
CA TRP A 767 45.97 5.48 -13.22
C TRP A 767 44.97 4.79 -14.15
N LEU A 768 45.43 3.96 -15.09
CA LEU A 768 44.59 3.21 -16.02
C LEU A 768 43.72 2.17 -15.30
N VAL A 769 44.28 1.41 -14.34
CA VAL A 769 43.53 0.46 -13.50
C VAL A 769 42.48 1.19 -12.66
N SER A 770 42.82 2.36 -12.09
CA SER A 770 41.86 3.20 -11.35
C SER A 770 40.71 3.69 -12.26
N MET A 771 41.03 4.07 -13.50
CA MET A 771 40.04 4.49 -14.50
C MET A 771 39.18 3.32 -15.00
N LEU A 772 39.73 2.12 -15.15
CA LEU A 772 39.00 0.90 -15.51
C LEU A 772 38.07 0.44 -14.37
N PHE A 773 38.52 0.52 -13.11
CA PHE A 773 37.69 0.23 -11.95
C PHE A 773 36.53 1.23 -11.81
N LEU A 774 36.81 2.53 -11.99
CA LEU A 774 35.77 3.56 -12.08
C LEU A 774 34.81 3.31 -13.24
N ALA A 775 35.30 2.92 -14.42
CA ALA A 775 34.46 2.56 -15.55
C ALA A 775 33.57 1.35 -15.23
N GLN A 776 34.11 0.30 -14.60
CA GLN A 776 33.35 -0.89 -14.22
C GLN A 776 32.25 -0.58 -13.20
N ILE A 777 32.51 0.32 -12.23
CA ILE A 777 31.48 0.87 -11.32
C ILE A 777 30.44 1.71 -12.09
N MET A 778 30.85 2.43 -13.14
CA MET A 778 29.95 3.28 -13.94
C MET A 778 29.14 2.54 -15.01
N PHE A 779 29.53 1.31 -15.36
CA PHE A 779 28.91 0.46 -16.39
C PHE A 779 28.33 -0.86 -15.85
N SER A 780 28.46 -1.14 -14.55
CA SER A 780 27.62 -2.15 -13.90
C SER A 780 26.14 -1.75 -14.04
N ASP A 781 25.30 -2.71 -14.41
CA ASP A 781 23.96 -2.45 -14.95
C ASP A 781 22.94 -2.08 -13.84
N ASP A 782 21.98 -1.20 -14.14
CA ASP A 782 21.00 -0.62 -13.19
C ASP A 782 19.93 -1.65 -12.71
N ARG A 783 20.25 -2.95 -12.66
CA ARG A 783 19.34 -4.06 -12.31
C ARG A 783 19.50 -4.61 -10.88
N ASN A 784 20.63 -4.36 -10.21
CA ASN A 784 20.95 -4.91 -8.88
C ASN A 784 21.23 -3.83 -7.81
N ILE A 785 20.80 -2.57 -8.02
CA ILE A 785 20.88 -1.44 -7.07
C ILE A 785 19.62 -0.58 -7.14
#